data_AF-F7BR88-F1
#
_entry.id   AF-F7BR88-F1
#
_cell.length_a   1.000
_cell.length_b   1.000
_cell.length_c   1.000
_cell.angle_alpha   90.00
_cell.angle_beta   90.00
_cell.angle_gamma   90.00
#
_symmetry.space_group_name_H-M   'P 1'
#
loop_
_entity.id
_entity.type
_entity.pdbx_description
1 polymer ?
#
loop_
_entity_poly.entity_id
_entity_poly.type
_entity_poly.pdbx_seq_one_letter_code
_entity_poly.pdbx_strand_id
1 'polypeptide(L)'
;MAGGTADGANNLPFFFGNITREEAEDYLVQGGMSDGLYLLRQSRNYLGGFALSVAHGRKAHHYTIERELNGTYAIAGGRTHSSPAELCHYHSQESDGLVCLLTKPFNRPPGVQPKTGPFEDLKENLIREYVKQTWNLQGEALEQAIISQKPQLEKLIATTAHEKMPWFHGKISRDESEQVVLIGSKINGKFLIRARDNNGSYALCLLHEGKVLHYRIDKDKTGKLSIPDGKKFDTLWQLVEHYSYKADGLLRVLTVPCQKIGGQTGNINFGGRPQLPSSHPATWSAGGIISRIKSYSFPKPGHRKSSSSQGNHPESSATSNPYELDRGTSATERDAQREAMPMDTEVYESPYADPEEIRPKEVYLDRNLLTLEDNELGSGNFGTVKKGYYQMKKVVKTVAVKILKNEANDPALKDELLAEANVMQQLDNPYIVRMIGICEAESWMLVMEMAELGPLNKYLQQNRHVKDKNIIELVHQVSMGMKYLEESNFVHRDLAARNVLLVTQHYAKISDFGLSKALRADESYYKAQTHGKWPVKWYAPECINYYKFSSKSDVWSFGVLMWEAFSYGQKPYRGMKGSEVSAMLEKGERMGCPAGCPREMYELMKLCWTYECREPSQVLVTLPSTREKPETASSSDTGLGDRATPGSQQLP
;
A
#
# COMPACT_ATOMS: atom_id res chain seq x y z
N MET A 1 12.52 -22.33 -8.06
CA MET A 1 11.86 -23.54 -7.52
C MET A 1 11.05 -23.18 -6.28
N ALA A 2 9.86 -22.60 -6.43
CA ALA A 2 9.06 -22.04 -5.33
C ALA A 2 7.63 -22.62 -5.26
N GLY A 3 7.45 -23.89 -5.64
CA GLY A 3 6.12 -24.51 -5.79
C GLY A 3 5.66 -25.44 -4.66
N GLY A 4 6.28 -25.41 -3.47
CA GLY A 4 6.17 -26.53 -2.53
C GLY A 4 5.36 -26.35 -1.24
N THR A 5 4.85 -25.16 -0.89
CA THR A 5 4.38 -24.91 0.50
C THR A 5 2.88 -24.70 0.67
N ALA A 6 2.12 -24.41 -0.41
CA ALA A 6 0.66 -24.31 -0.35
C ALA A 6 -0.03 -25.68 -0.14
N ASP A 7 0.66 -26.79 -0.46
CA ASP A 7 0.09 -28.14 -0.42
C ASP A 7 -0.28 -28.63 0.99
N GLY A 8 0.41 -28.15 2.04
CA GLY A 8 0.12 -28.57 3.42
C GLY A 8 -1.22 -28.06 3.95
N ALA A 9 -1.59 -26.82 3.63
CA ALA A 9 -2.82 -26.19 4.13
C ALA A 9 -4.06 -26.49 3.25
N ASN A 10 -3.87 -26.79 1.96
CA ASN A 10 -4.96 -27.13 1.04
C ASN A 10 -5.84 -28.29 1.56
N ASN A 11 -5.25 -29.21 2.32
CA ASN A 11 -5.95 -30.35 2.91
C ASN A 11 -6.79 -30.00 4.15
N LEU A 12 -6.56 -28.84 4.79
CA LEU A 12 -7.33 -28.42 5.96
C LEU A 12 -8.74 -28.00 5.52
N PRO A 13 -9.83 -28.58 6.07
CA PRO A 13 -11.19 -28.29 5.61
C PRO A 13 -11.66 -26.86 5.91
N PHE A 14 -11.01 -26.16 6.82
CA PHE A 14 -11.27 -24.76 7.22
C PHE A 14 -10.32 -23.75 6.57
N PHE A 15 -9.51 -24.17 5.59
CA PHE A 15 -8.62 -23.28 4.83
C PHE A 15 -9.26 -22.78 3.53
N PHE A 16 -9.38 -21.48 3.32
CA PHE A 16 -10.13 -20.91 2.18
C PHE A 16 -9.25 -20.41 1.02
N GLY A 17 -7.91 -20.45 1.14
CA GLY A 17 -7.02 -19.85 0.14
C GLY A 17 -7.05 -18.33 0.16
N ASN A 18 -6.79 -17.69 -0.99
CA ASN A 18 -6.63 -16.24 -1.15
C ASN A 18 -7.98 -15.47 -1.17
N ILE A 19 -8.83 -15.67 -0.16
CA ILE A 19 -10.06 -14.88 0.03
C ILE A 19 -9.79 -13.53 0.70
N THR A 20 -10.67 -12.57 0.46
CA THR A 20 -10.65 -11.25 1.10
C THR A 20 -11.03 -11.32 2.59
N ARG A 21 -10.78 -10.23 3.32
CA ARG A 21 -11.17 -10.12 4.73
C ARG A 21 -12.69 -10.11 4.84
N GLU A 22 -13.35 -9.35 3.99
CA GLU A 22 -14.80 -9.23 3.93
C GLU A 22 -15.45 -10.59 3.62
N GLU A 23 -14.91 -11.36 2.66
CA GLU A 23 -15.38 -12.73 2.41
C GLU A 23 -15.18 -13.65 3.64
N ALA A 24 -14.08 -13.51 4.37
CA ALA A 24 -13.86 -14.26 5.60
C ALA A 24 -14.86 -13.88 6.70
N GLU A 25 -15.15 -12.59 6.85
CA GLU A 25 -16.17 -12.08 7.78
C GLU A 25 -17.56 -12.62 7.40
N ASP A 26 -17.93 -12.62 6.12
CA ASP A 26 -19.18 -13.18 5.62
C ASP A 26 -19.32 -14.68 5.96
N TYR A 27 -18.23 -15.45 5.85
CA TYR A 27 -18.23 -16.87 6.24
C TYR A 27 -18.36 -17.06 7.76
N LEU A 28 -17.72 -16.23 8.57
CA LEU A 28 -17.90 -16.26 10.03
C LEU A 28 -19.35 -15.88 10.42
N VAL A 29 -19.95 -14.92 9.70
CA VAL A 29 -21.38 -14.57 9.82
C VAL A 29 -22.27 -15.74 9.45
N GLN A 30 -22.00 -16.41 8.33
CA GLN A 30 -22.70 -17.63 7.91
C GLN A 30 -22.57 -18.76 8.95
N GLY A 31 -21.42 -18.86 9.61
CA GLY A 31 -21.16 -19.82 10.68
C GLY A 31 -21.78 -19.47 12.04
N GLY A 32 -22.43 -18.30 12.16
CA GLY A 32 -23.18 -17.89 13.34
C GLY A 32 -22.45 -16.98 14.33
N MET A 33 -21.22 -16.53 14.02
CA MET A 33 -20.42 -15.62 14.88
C MET A 33 -20.30 -16.05 16.35
N SER A 34 -20.29 -17.36 16.63
CA SER A 34 -20.04 -17.87 17.99
C SER A 34 -18.60 -17.63 18.40
N ASP A 35 -18.37 -17.30 19.67
CA ASP A 35 -17.03 -17.03 20.17
C ASP A 35 -16.10 -18.24 19.98
N GLY A 36 -14.92 -17.99 19.40
CA GLY A 36 -13.93 -19.00 19.03
C GLY A 36 -14.22 -19.74 17.71
N LEU A 37 -15.26 -19.35 16.96
CA LEU A 37 -15.43 -19.78 15.56
C LEU A 37 -14.30 -19.20 14.71
N TYR A 38 -13.62 -20.03 13.92
CA TYR A 38 -12.47 -19.55 13.15
C TYR A 38 -12.36 -20.18 11.76
N LEU A 39 -11.63 -19.50 10.87
CA LEU A 39 -11.19 -20.05 9.59
C LEU A 39 -9.78 -19.60 9.26
N LEU A 40 -9.10 -20.35 8.40
CA LEU A 40 -7.77 -20.05 7.90
C LEU A 40 -7.86 -19.58 6.45
N ARG A 41 -7.07 -18.58 6.06
CA ARG A 41 -6.95 -18.11 4.68
C ARG A 41 -5.49 -17.82 4.36
N GLN A 42 -5.16 -17.68 3.08
CA GLN A 42 -3.82 -17.30 2.65
C GLN A 42 -3.59 -15.82 2.98
N SER A 43 -2.36 -15.49 3.38
CA SER A 43 -1.96 -14.09 3.49
C SER A 43 -1.89 -13.47 2.09
N ARG A 44 -2.26 -12.19 1.98
CA ARG A 44 -2.22 -11.47 0.70
C ARG A 44 -0.87 -10.79 0.43
N ASN A 45 0.13 -11.00 1.31
CA ASN A 45 1.44 -10.35 1.31
C ASN A 45 2.54 -11.12 0.54
N TYR A 46 2.20 -12.23 -0.14
CA TYR A 46 3.09 -13.01 -1.00
C TYR A 46 4.26 -13.75 -0.34
N LEU A 47 4.40 -13.73 0.99
CA LEU A 47 5.52 -14.38 1.69
C LEU A 47 5.23 -15.87 2.04
N GLY A 48 4.21 -16.46 1.40
CA GLY A 48 3.78 -17.83 1.73
C GLY A 48 3.20 -17.98 3.13
N GLY A 49 2.78 -16.86 3.75
CA GLY A 49 2.11 -16.83 5.05
C GLY A 49 0.60 -17.09 4.97
N PHE A 50 -0.04 -17.10 6.13
CA PHE A 50 -1.47 -17.32 6.31
C PHE A 50 -2.11 -16.15 7.08
N ALA A 51 -3.43 -16.16 7.17
CA ALA A 51 -4.14 -15.33 8.12
C ALA A 51 -5.25 -16.14 8.78
N LEU A 52 -5.31 -16.04 10.11
CA LEU A 52 -6.34 -16.63 10.95
C LEU A 52 -7.45 -15.60 11.15
N SER A 53 -8.71 -16.00 10.98
CA SER A 53 -9.87 -15.13 11.21
C SER A 53 -10.77 -15.78 12.27
N VAL A 54 -11.08 -15.08 13.35
CA VAL A 54 -11.72 -15.60 14.57
C VAL A 54 -12.90 -14.70 14.96
N ALA A 55 -14.05 -15.27 15.26
CA ALA A 55 -15.19 -14.54 15.81
C ALA A 55 -15.09 -14.47 17.34
N HIS A 56 -15.26 -13.27 17.90
CA HIS A 56 -15.42 -13.06 19.34
C HIS A 56 -16.21 -11.77 19.60
N GLY A 57 -17.23 -11.85 20.47
CA GLY A 57 -18.07 -10.71 20.83
C GLY A 57 -18.86 -10.16 19.63
N ARG A 58 -19.32 -11.05 18.73
CA ARG A 58 -19.99 -10.71 17.45
C ARG A 58 -19.15 -9.84 16.51
N LYS A 59 -17.82 -9.83 16.67
CA LYS A 59 -16.87 -9.18 15.78
C LYS A 59 -15.88 -10.20 15.24
N ALA A 60 -15.35 -9.94 14.05
CA ALA A 60 -14.28 -10.74 13.47
C ALA A 60 -12.92 -10.10 13.77
N HIS A 61 -12.02 -10.92 14.29
CA HIS A 61 -10.63 -10.59 14.60
C HIS A 61 -9.76 -11.36 13.60
N HIS A 62 -8.77 -10.72 13.01
CA HIS A 62 -7.88 -11.39 12.09
C HIS A 62 -6.46 -11.35 12.65
N TYR A 63 -5.60 -12.28 12.27
CA TYR A 63 -4.21 -12.36 12.72
C TYR A 63 -3.36 -12.81 11.55
N THR A 64 -2.29 -12.08 11.25
CA THR A 64 -1.33 -12.49 10.23
C THR A 64 -0.43 -13.58 10.81
N ILE A 65 -0.26 -14.65 10.05
CA ILE A 65 0.67 -15.73 10.33
C ILE A 65 1.80 -15.61 9.31
N GLU A 66 2.96 -15.22 9.79
CA GLU A 66 4.16 -15.06 8.98
C GLU A 66 4.87 -16.40 8.83
N ARG A 67 5.57 -16.55 7.70
CA ARG A 67 6.42 -17.71 7.44
C ARG A 67 7.87 -17.30 7.67
N GLU A 68 8.51 -17.94 8.62
CA GLU A 68 9.89 -17.72 9.00
C GLU A 68 10.87 -18.28 7.95
N LEU A 69 12.12 -17.80 7.96
CA LEU A 69 13.17 -18.25 7.03
C LEU A 69 13.45 -19.76 7.14
N ASN A 70 13.32 -20.32 8.34
CA ASN A 70 13.47 -21.76 8.59
C ASN A 70 12.25 -22.58 8.14
N GLY A 71 11.21 -21.94 7.59
CA GLY A 71 9.99 -22.57 7.10
C GLY A 71 8.89 -22.78 8.15
N THR A 72 9.11 -22.36 9.40
CA THR A 72 8.09 -22.37 10.47
C THR A 72 7.13 -21.19 10.34
N TYR A 73 6.08 -21.18 11.16
CA TYR A 73 4.99 -20.20 11.12
C TYR A 73 4.73 -19.60 12.50
N ALA A 74 4.53 -18.30 12.58
CA ALA A 74 4.22 -17.61 13.84
C ALA A 74 3.22 -16.46 13.60
N ILE A 75 2.41 -16.17 14.61
CA ILE A 75 1.69 -14.89 14.70
C ILE A 75 2.65 -13.89 15.34
N ALA A 76 2.66 -12.63 14.87
CA ALA A 76 3.64 -11.62 15.28
C ALA A 76 3.85 -11.57 16.82
N GLY A 77 5.10 -11.80 17.25
CA GLY A 77 5.49 -11.82 18.67
C GLY A 77 5.14 -13.10 19.46
N GLY A 78 4.52 -14.09 18.81
CA GLY A 78 4.13 -15.37 19.40
C GLY A 78 5.12 -16.51 19.14
N ARG A 79 4.74 -17.72 19.57
CA ARG A 79 5.54 -18.94 19.39
C ARG A 79 5.60 -19.37 17.92
N THR A 80 6.73 -19.99 17.53
CA THR A 80 6.90 -20.60 16.21
C THR A 80 6.34 -22.03 16.16
N HIS A 81 5.74 -22.38 15.03
CA HIS A 81 5.07 -23.67 14.79
C HIS A 81 5.52 -24.28 13.46
N SER A 82 5.59 -25.60 13.35
CA SER A 82 6.07 -26.27 12.14
C SER A 82 5.08 -26.18 10.97
N SER A 83 3.78 -26.00 11.26
CA SER A 83 2.73 -25.90 10.24
C SER A 83 1.54 -25.05 10.71
N PRO A 84 0.71 -24.55 9.77
CA PRO A 84 -0.52 -23.83 10.13
C PRO A 84 -1.53 -24.69 10.88
N ALA A 85 -1.51 -26.01 10.65
CA ALA A 85 -2.35 -26.97 11.36
C ALA A 85 -1.96 -27.07 12.83
N GLU A 86 -0.65 -27.17 13.11
CA GLU A 86 -0.10 -27.20 14.46
C GLU A 86 -0.36 -25.86 15.19
N LEU A 87 -0.18 -24.73 14.49
CA LEU A 87 -0.50 -23.41 15.04
C LEU A 87 -1.98 -23.31 15.46
N CYS A 88 -2.90 -23.76 14.61
CA CYS A 88 -4.33 -23.78 14.97
C CYS A 88 -4.62 -24.74 16.14
N HIS A 89 -3.91 -25.87 16.23
CA HIS A 89 -4.05 -26.81 17.34
C HIS A 89 -3.55 -26.20 18.66
N TYR A 90 -2.40 -25.54 18.65
CA TYR A 90 -1.86 -24.83 19.81
C TYR A 90 -2.86 -23.78 20.31
N HIS A 91 -3.37 -22.94 19.41
CA HIS A 91 -4.32 -21.88 19.76
C HIS A 91 -5.73 -22.34 20.14
N SER A 92 -6.03 -23.64 19.99
CA SER A 92 -7.23 -24.26 20.55
C SER A 92 -7.11 -24.56 22.05
N GLN A 93 -5.88 -24.60 22.57
CA GLN A 93 -5.58 -24.88 23.97
C GLN A 93 -5.07 -23.66 24.72
N GLU A 94 -4.29 -22.80 24.07
CA GLU A 94 -3.68 -21.60 24.67
C GLU A 94 -3.85 -20.39 23.76
N SER A 95 -4.38 -19.27 24.27
CA SER A 95 -4.68 -18.13 23.40
C SER A 95 -3.42 -17.40 22.94
N ASP A 96 -2.37 -17.32 23.77
CA ASP A 96 -1.07 -16.69 23.48
C ASP A 96 -1.19 -15.38 22.66
N GLY A 97 -1.97 -14.42 23.18
CA GLY A 97 -2.22 -13.12 22.54
C GLY A 97 -3.47 -13.03 21.64
N LEU A 98 -4.13 -14.15 21.31
CA LEU A 98 -5.41 -14.14 20.62
C LEU A 98 -6.56 -13.65 21.53
N VAL A 99 -7.60 -13.09 20.90
CA VAL A 99 -8.83 -12.62 21.55
C VAL A 99 -9.56 -13.69 22.37
N CYS A 100 -9.51 -14.94 21.90
CA CYS A 100 -10.07 -16.10 22.59
C CYS A 100 -9.42 -17.38 22.04
N LEU A 101 -9.68 -18.50 22.70
CA LEU A 101 -9.30 -19.83 22.20
C LEU A 101 -10.05 -20.16 20.90
N LEU A 102 -9.40 -20.95 20.05
CA LEU A 102 -10.01 -21.52 18.85
C LEU A 102 -10.88 -22.72 19.23
N THR A 103 -12.19 -22.57 19.17
CA THR A 103 -13.14 -23.59 19.65
C THR A 103 -13.74 -24.40 18.52
N LYS A 104 -14.10 -23.75 17.41
CA LYS A 104 -14.82 -24.39 16.31
C LYS A 104 -14.30 -23.94 14.94
N PRO A 105 -13.76 -24.84 14.11
CA PRO A 105 -13.42 -24.50 12.74
C PRO A 105 -14.69 -24.30 11.91
N PHE A 106 -14.73 -23.22 11.14
CA PHE A 106 -15.67 -23.04 10.04
C PHE A 106 -15.13 -23.76 8.81
N ASN A 107 -15.65 -24.95 8.54
CA ASN A 107 -15.26 -25.72 7.37
C ASN A 107 -15.86 -25.09 6.09
N ARG A 108 -15.11 -25.19 4.98
CA ARG A 108 -15.57 -24.77 3.66
C ARG A 108 -16.94 -25.39 3.36
N PRO A 109 -17.93 -24.58 2.92
CA PRO A 109 -19.22 -25.11 2.47
C PRO A 109 -19.05 -26.12 1.31
N PRO A 110 -19.99 -27.05 1.13
CA PRO A 110 -19.96 -27.98 0.00
C PRO A 110 -19.80 -27.25 -1.33
N GLY A 111 -18.88 -27.71 -2.19
CA GLY A 111 -18.59 -27.12 -3.50
C GLY A 111 -17.59 -25.96 -3.50
N VAL A 112 -17.13 -25.51 -2.33
CA VAL A 112 -16.10 -24.47 -2.21
C VAL A 112 -14.72 -25.12 -2.05
N GLN A 113 -13.80 -24.83 -2.97
CA GLN A 113 -12.40 -25.22 -2.90
C GLN A 113 -11.52 -24.05 -2.39
N PRO A 114 -10.31 -24.33 -1.88
CA PRO A 114 -9.37 -23.26 -1.56
C PRO A 114 -9.07 -22.41 -2.80
N LYS A 115 -9.11 -21.08 -2.65
CA LYS A 115 -8.75 -20.13 -3.71
C LYS A 115 -7.22 -20.01 -3.84
N THR A 116 -6.57 -21.10 -4.25
CA THR A 116 -5.10 -21.23 -4.39
C THR A 116 -4.69 -21.73 -5.77
N GLY A 117 -5.62 -21.75 -6.74
CA GLY A 117 -5.42 -22.35 -8.05
C GLY A 117 -4.59 -21.51 -9.03
N PRO A 118 -4.30 -22.05 -10.23
CA PRO A 118 -3.44 -21.43 -11.25
C PRO A 118 -3.89 -20.04 -11.72
N PHE A 119 -5.14 -19.67 -11.49
CA PHE A 119 -5.66 -18.34 -11.77
C PHE A 119 -5.05 -17.27 -10.86
N GLU A 120 -4.76 -17.58 -9.59
CA GLU A 120 -4.10 -16.63 -8.67
C GLU A 120 -2.64 -16.39 -9.07
N ASP A 121 -1.92 -17.44 -9.45
CA ASP A 121 -0.55 -17.34 -9.98
C ASP A 121 -0.54 -16.54 -11.29
N LEU A 122 -1.55 -16.74 -12.15
CA LEU A 122 -1.72 -15.97 -13.36
C LEU A 122 -1.96 -14.48 -13.06
N LYS A 123 -2.80 -14.18 -12.07
CA LYS A 123 -3.12 -12.81 -11.65
C LYS A 123 -1.86 -12.05 -11.25
N GLU A 124 -0.96 -12.68 -10.50
CA GLU A 124 0.32 -12.07 -10.13
C GLU A 124 1.20 -11.76 -11.34
N ASN A 125 1.37 -12.73 -12.24
CA ASN A 125 2.14 -12.55 -13.46
C ASN A 125 1.56 -11.45 -14.36
N LEU A 126 0.22 -11.36 -14.45
CA LEU A 126 -0.46 -10.30 -15.19
C LEU A 126 -0.19 -8.91 -14.63
N ILE A 127 -0.21 -8.74 -13.30
CA ILE A 127 0.12 -7.46 -12.66
C ILE A 127 1.55 -7.07 -12.98
N ARG A 128 2.48 -8.02 -12.82
CA ARG A 128 3.91 -7.79 -13.07
C ARG A 128 4.17 -7.37 -14.51
N GLU A 129 3.62 -8.11 -15.48
CA GLU A 129 3.76 -7.78 -16.91
C GLU A 129 3.05 -6.48 -17.28
N TYR A 130 1.90 -6.20 -16.67
CA TYR A 130 1.20 -4.92 -16.88
C TYR A 130 2.06 -3.74 -16.44
N VAL A 131 2.68 -3.81 -15.27
CA VAL A 131 3.54 -2.74 -14.77
C VAL A 131 4.79 -2.58 -15.64
N LYS A 132 5.46 -3.69 -15.99
CA LYS A 132 6.60 -3.69 -16.90
C LYS A 132 6.28 -3.05 -18.24
N GLN A 133 5.14 -3.34 -18.85
CA GLN A 133 4.83 -2.85 -20.20
C GLN A 133 4.28 -1.43 -20.20
N THR A 134 3.55 -1.04 -19.15
CA THR A 134 2.92 0.29 -19.07
C THR A 134 3.94 1.37 -18.72
N TRP A 135 4.88 1.07 -17.81
CA TRP A 135 5.86 2.03 -17.31
C TRP A 135 7.32 1.64 -17.58
N ASN A 136 7.57 0.55 -18.30
CA ASN A 136 8.93 0.05 -18.58
C ASN A 136 9.80 -0.21 -17.34
N LEU A 137 9.16 -0.44 -16.19
CA LEU A 137 9.86 -0.63 -14.91
C LEU A 137 10.52 -2.00 -14.81
N GLN A 138 11.68 -2.04 -14.17
CA GLN A 138 12.47 -3.25 -13.93
C GLN A 138 13.09 -3.24 -12.52
N GLY A 139 13.62 -4.38 -12.08
CA GLY A 139 14.33 -4.52 -10.80
C GLY A 139 13.49 -4.07 -9.60
N GLU A 140 14.14 -3.41 -8.63
CA GLU A 140 13.48 -2.91 -7.42
C GLU A 140 12.36 -1.90 -7.72
N ALA A 141 12.53 -1.02 -8.71
CA ALA A 141 11.48 -0.04 -9.05
C ALA A 141 10.15 -0.72 -9.42
N LEU A 142 10.21 -1.85 -10.11
CA LEU A 142 9.06 -2.70 -10.41
C LEU A 142 8.47 -3.37 -9.15
N GLU A 143 9.31 -3.94 -8.28
CA GLU A 143 8.82 -4.61 -7.06
C GLU A 143 8.15 -3.61 -6.12
N GLN A 144 8.79 -2.46 -5.88
CA GLN A 144 8.25 -1.36 -5.07
C GLN A 144 6.92 -0.85 -5.63
N ALA A 145 6.75 -0.87 -6.95
CA ALA A 145 5.51 -0.47 -7.60
C ALA A 145 4.38 -1.45 -7.32
N ILE A 146 4.67 -2.74 -7.48
CA ILE A 146 3.71 -3.80 -7.23
C ILE A 146 3.32 -3.82 -5.75
N ILE A 147 4.29 -3.74 -4.81
CA ILE A 147 4.00 -3.79 -3.37
C ILE A 147 3.05 -2.66 -2.95
N SER A 148 3.32 -1.43 -3.37
CA SER A 148 2.52 -0.25 -3.02
C SER A 148 1.16 -0.22 -3.72
N GLN A 149 1.13 -0.49 -5.04
CA GLN A 149 -0.04 -0.21 -5.88
C GLN A 149 -0.86 -1.45 -6.25
N LYS A 150 -0.55 -2.64 -5.71
CA LYS A 150 -1.26 -3.88 -6.08
C LYS A 150 -2.79 -3.80 -5.98
N PRO A 151 -3.43 -3.18 -4.96
CA PRO A 151 -4.90 -3.06 -4.96
C PRO A 151 -5.45 -2.31 -6.19
N GLN A 152 -4.78 -1.24 -6.60
CA GLN A 152 -5.13 -0.44 -7.78
C GLN A 152 -4.83 -1.22 -9.06
N LEU A 153 -3.68 -1.89 -9.13
CA LEU A 153 -3.29 -2.73 -10.27
C LEU A 153 -4.23 -3.92 -10.46
N GLU A 154 -4.67 -4.57 -9.38
CA GLU A 154 -5.68 -5.65 -9.41
C GLU A 154 -7.00 -5.16 -10.03
N LYS A 155 -7.43 -3.95 -9.65
CA LYS A 155 -8.63 -3.33 -10.22
C LYS A 155 -8.41 -3.00 -11.70
N LEU A 156 -7.23 -2.52 -12.06
CA LEU A 156 -6.89 -2.13 -13.42
C LEU A 156 -6.86 -3.33 -14.36
N ILE A 157 -6.19 -4.43 -13.99
CA ILE A 157 -6.19 -5.67 -14.77
C ILE A 157 -7.58 -6.27 -14.93
N ALA A 158 -8.43 -6.16 -13.90
CA ALA A 158 -9.81 -6.65 -13.94
C ALA A 158 -10.69 -5.81 -14.90
N THR A 159 -10.30 -4.56 -15.15
CA THR A 159 -10.91 -3.68 -16.16
C THR A 159 -10.26 -3.74 -17.53
N THR A 160 -9.07 -4.36 -17.65
CA THR A 160 -8.43 -4.60 -18.95
C THR A 160 -9.29 -5.53 -19.78
N ALA A 161 -9.39 -5.28 -21.09
CA ALA A 161 -10.21 -6.08 -21.99
C ALA A 161 -9.90 -7.57 -21.87
N HIS A 162 -10.93 -8.38 -21.60
CA HIS A 162 -10.85 -9.85 -21.51
C HIS A 162 -10.16 -10.47 -22.74
N GLU A 163 -10.17 -9.78 -23.87
CA GLU A 163 -9.48 -10.14 -25.11
C GLU A 163 -7.98 -10.42 -24.93
N LYS A 164 -7.33 -9.70 -24.01
CA LYS A 164 -5.89 -9.85 -23.72
C LYS A 164 -5.60 -11.01 -22.77
N MET A 165 -6.61 -11.61 -22.16
CA MET A 165 -6.42 -12.67 -21.19
C MET A 165 -6.03 -13.98 -21.88
N PRO A 166 -5.14 -14.79 -21.27
CA PRO A 166 -4.64 -16.03 -21.87
C PRO A 166 -5.75 -17.08 -22.03
N TRP A 167 -6.73 -17.06 -21.12
CA TRP A 167 -7.90 -17.94 -21.17
C TRP A 167 -8.95 -17.52 -22.20
N PHE A 168 -8.85 -16.34 -22.83
CA PHE A 168 -9.82 -15.89 -23.83
C PHE A 168 -9.30 -16.08 -25.26
N HIS A 169 -9.97 -16.93 -26.03
CA HIS A 169 -9.52 -17.39 -27.35
C HIS A 169 -10.24 -16.70 -28.51
N GLY A 170 -10.98 -15.62 -28.25
CA GLY A 170 -11.67 -14.88 -29.31
C GLY A 170 -12.77 -15.70 -29.99
N LYS A 171 -12.89 -15.57 -31.31
CA LYS A 171 -13.99 -16.16 -32.12
C LYS A 171 -13.63 -17.52 -32.72
N ILE A 172 -13.10 -18.43 -31.90
CA ILE A 172 -12.92 -19.83 -32.33
C ILE A 172 -14.26 -20.57 -32.32
N SER A 173 -14.40 -21.54 -33.23
CA SER A 173 -15.57 -22.41 -33.33
C SER A 173 -15.66 -23.36 -32.13
N ARG A 174 -16.81 -24.05 -32.01
CA ARG A 174 -17.00 -25.06 -30.97
C ARG A 174 -16.00 -26.20 -31.13
N ASP A 175 -15.82 -26.69 -32.36
CA ASP A 175 -14.97 -27.83 -32.66
C ASP A 175 -13.49 -27.48 -32.46
N GLU A 176 -13.04 -26.31 -32.91
CA GLU A 176 -11.68 -25.82 -32.62
C GLU A 176 -11.44 -25.70 -31.11
N SER A 177 -12.41 -25.19 -30.35
CA SER A 177 -12.27 -25.08 -28.90
C SER A 177 -12.15 -26.43 -28.20
N GLU A 178 -12.85 -27.44 -28.70
CA GLU A 178 -12.76 -28.81 -28.18
C GLU A 178 -11.38 -29.41 -28.45
N GLN A 179 -10.85 -29.23 -29.66
CA GLN A 179 -9.48 -29.65 -30.00
C GLN A 179 -8.44 -28.95 -29.11
N VAL A 180 -8.51 -27.63 -28.95
CA VAL A 180 -7.56 -26.87 -28.10
C VAL A 180 -7.56 -27.36 -26.66
N VAL A 181 -8.74 -27.64 -26.10
CA VAL A 181 -8.86 -28.15 -24.74
C VAL A 181 -8.26 -29.57 -24.63
N LEU A 182 -8.44 -30.41 -25.64
CA LEU A 182 -7.94 -31.79 -25.65
C LEU A 182 -6.44 -31.94 -25.99
N ILE A 183 -5.80 -30.93 -26.60
CA ILE A 183 -4.37 -30.94 -26.95
C ILE A 183 -3.49 -30.93 -25.68
N GLY A 184 -2.46 -31.78 -25.65
CA GLY A 184 -1.50 -31.87 -24.55
C GLY A 184 -2.06 -32.61 -23.32
N SER A 185 -1.58 -32.25 -22.12
CA SER A 185 -1.98 -32.90 -20.88
C SER A 185 -3.46 -32.65 -20.54
N LYS A 186 -4.21 -33.74 -20.31
CA LYS A 186 -5.64 -33.74 -19.99
C LYS A 186 -5.90 -33.45 -18.51
N ILE A 187 -5.50 -32.26 -18.06
CA ILE A 187 -5.64 -31.82 -16.68
C ILE A 187 -7.10 -31.47 -16.39
N ASN A 188 -7.70 -32.10 -15.39
CA ASN A 188 -9.06 -31.77 -14.95
C ASN A 188 -9.18 -30.28 -14.58
N GLY A 189 -10.23 -29.63 -15.09
CA GLY A 189 -10.45 -28.20 -14.91
C GLY A 189 -9.76 -27.30 -15.96
N LYS A 190 -8.98 -27.89 -16.89
CA LYS A 190 -8.38 -27.15 -18.01
C LYS A 190 -9.49 -26.47 -18.82
N PHE A 191 -9.34 -25.17 -19.10
CA PHE A 191 -10.45 -24.38 -19.65
C PHE A 191 -10.03 -23.28 -20.62
N LEU A 192 -11.00 -22.82 -21.41
CA LEU A 192 -10.92 -21.57 -22.18
C LEU A 192 -12.30 -20.91 -22.30
N ILE A 193 -12.32 -19.62 -22.61
CA ILE A 193 -13.54 -18.88 -22.98
C ILE A 193 -13.40 -18.40 -24.43
N ARG A 194 -14.48 -18.55 -25.20
CA ARG A 194 -14.59 -18.06 -26.58
C ARG A 194 -15.85 -17.21 -26.77
N ALA A 195 -15.79 -16.26 -27.68
CA ALA A 195 -16.97 -15.52 -28.14
C ALA A 195 -17.85 -16.43 -29.02
N ARG A 196 -19.15 -16.43 -28.75
CA ARG A 196 -20.15 -17.11 -29.60
C ARG A 196 -20.69 -16.16 -30.66
N ASP A 197 -20.79 -14.88 -30.33
CA ASP A 197 -21.22 -13.81 -31.21
C ASP A 197 -20.53 -12.49 -30.83
N ASN A 198 -20.90 -11.40 -31.52
CA ASN A 198 -20.39 -10.05 -31.24
C ASN A 198 -21.23 -9.30 -30.20
N ASN A 199 -22.31 -9.90 -29.68
CA ASN A 199 -23.31 -9.25 -28.85
C ASN A 199 -23.17 -9.61 -27.36
N GLY A 200 -22.00 -10.12 -26.97
CA GLY A 200 -21.70 -10.45 -25.58
C GLY A 200 -22.19 -11.84 -25.14
N SER A 201 -22.44 -12.78 -26.07
CA SER A 201 -22.58 -14.19 -25.73
C SER A 201 -21.23 -14.92 -25.88
N TYR A 202 -20.91 -15.75 -24.90
CA TYR A 202 -19.65 -16.49 -24.80
C TYR A 202 -19.92 -17.96 -24.49
N ALA A 203 -18.89 -18.80 -24.67
CA ALA A 203 -18.89 -20.18 -24.22
C ALA A 203 -17.65 -20.44 -23.37
N LEU A 204 -17.85 -21.01 -22.18
CA LEU A 204 -16.80 -21.57 -21.34
C LEU A 204 -16.67 -23.06 -21.68
N CYS A 205 -15.49 -23.45 -22.16
CA CYS A 205 -15.15 -24.83 -22.47
C CYS A 205 -14.28 -25.39 -21.33
N LEU A 206 -14.70 -26.49 -20.70
CA LEU A 206 -14.11 -27.03 -19.47
C LEU A 206 -13.83 -28.53 -19.61
N LEU A 207 -12.59 -28.96 -19.35
CA LEU A 207 -12.21 -30.37 -19.36
C LEU A 207 -12.57 -31.06 -18.04
N HIS A 208 -13.29 -32.17 -18.13
CA HIS A 208 -13.56 -33.05 -17.00
C HIS A 208 -13.49 -34.52 -17.46
N GLU A 209 -12.64 -35.31 -16.82
CA GLU A 209 -12.49 -36.76 -17.06
C GLU A 209 -12.30 -37.09 -18.55
N GLY A 210 -11.48 -36.28 -19.22
CA GLY A 210 -11.17 -36.43 -20.64
C GLY A 210 -12.24 -35.95 -21.61
N LYS A 211 -13.37 -35.41 -21.12
CA LYS A 211 -14.47 -34.86 -21.93
C LYS A 211 -14.56 -33.34 -21.80
N VAL A 212 -14.91 -32.67 -22.89
CA VAL A 212 -15.07 -31.20 -22.92
C VAL A 212 -16.54 -30.85 -22.69
N LEU A 213 -16.79 -30.05 -21.66
CA LEU A 213 -18.10 -29.49 -21.31
C LEU A 213 -18.18 -28.06 -21.85
N HIS A 214 -19.32 -27.69 -22.43
CA HIS A 214 -19.56 -26.35 -22.96
C HIS A 214 -20.67 -25.66 -22.18
N TYR A 215 -20.31 -24.66 -21.39
CA TYR A 215 -21.24 -23.81 -20.65
C TYR A 215 -21.47 -22.53 -21.45
N ARG A 216 -22.74 -22.19 -21.67
CA ARG A 216 -23.10 -20.90 -22.27
C ARG A 216 -22.92 -19.81 -21.23
N ILE A 217 -22.39 -18.66 -21.63
CA ILE A 217 -22.35 -17.45 -20.81
C ILE A 217 -23.08 -16.38 -21.61
N ASP A 218 -24.17 -15.87 -21.07
CA ASP A 218 -24.98 -14.85 -21.75
C ASP A 218 -24.95 -13.55 -20.98
N LYS A 219 -25.07 -12.45 -21.73
CA LYS A 219 -25.23 -11.11 -21.18
C LYS A 219 -26.72 -10.82 -21.01
N ASP A 220 -27.12 -10.45 -19.80
CA ASP A 220 -28.49 -10.05 -19.53
C ASP A 220 -28.76 -8.59 -19.94
N LYS A 221 -30.03 -8.17 -19.82
CA LYS A 221 -30.47 -6.80 -20.17
C LYS A 221 -29.78 -5.71 -19.33
N THR A 222 -29.24 -6.06 -18.16
CA THR A 222 -28.50 -5.14 -17.29
C THR A 222 -27.01 -5.07 -17.65
N GLY A 223 -26.58 -5.89 -18.62
CA GLY A 223 -25.19 -5.97 -19.06
C GLY A 223 -24.34 -6.95 -18.26
N LYS A 224 -24.91 -7.69 -17.31
CA LYS A 224 -24.19 -8.67 -16.49
C LYS A 224 -24.09 -10.01 -17.20
N LEU A 225 -23.00 -10.73 -16.97
CA LEU A 225 -22.66 -12.02 -17.54
C LEU A 225 -22.96 -13.14 -16.54
N SER A 226 -23.56 -14.24 -16.98
CA SER A 226 -23.77 -15.43 -16.16
C SER A 226 -23.86 -16.70 -17.01
N ILE A 227 -23.54 -17.85 -16.40
CA ILE A 227 -24.01 -19.14 -16.91
C ILE A 227 -25.51 -19.30 -16.63
N PRO A 228 -26.24 -20.24 -17.30
CA PRO A 228 -27.63 -20.53 -16.98
C PRO A 228 -27.82 -20.77 -15.47
N ASP A 229 -28.80 -20.07 -14.88
CA ASP A 229 -29.15 -20.13 -13.46
C ASP A 229 -28.00 -19.84 -12.48
N GLY A 230 -26.91 -19.24 -12.97
CA GLY A 230 -25.70 -18.94 -12.19
C GLY A 230 -25.67 -17.53 -11.63
N LYS A 231 -24.64 -17.27 -10.82
CA LYS A 231 -24.31 -15.93 -10.32
C LYS A 231 -24.00 -14.97 -11.47
N LYS A 232 -24.37 -13.70 -11.28
CA LYS A 232 -24.18 -12.62 -12.25
C LYS A 232 -22.91 -11.82 -11.95
N PHE A 233 -22.14 -11.53 -13.00
CA PHE A 233 -20.85 -10.84 -12.95
C PHE A 233 -20.83 -9.64 -13.89
N ASP A 234 -20.05 -8.61 -13.60
CA ASP A 234 -19.91 -7.45 -14.48
C ASP A 234 -18.90 -7.72 -15.61
N THR A 235 -17.89 -8.58 -15.36
CA THR A 235 -16.83 -8.91 -16.32
C THR A 235 -16.54 -10.41 -16.40
N LEU A 236 -15.99 -10.86 -17.52
CA LEU A 236 -15.49 -12.23 -17.66
C LEU A 236 -14.35 -12.54 -16.66
N TRP A 237 -13.57 -11.53 -16.28
CA TRP A 237 -12.53 -11.68 -15.26
C TRP A 237 -13.12 -12.14 -13.92
N GLN A 238 -14.15 -11.42 -13.43
CA GLN A 238 -14.83 -11.78 -12.17
C GLN A 238 -15.48 -13.16 -12.24
N LEU A 239 -16.02 -13.52 -13.41
CA LEU A 239 -16.61 -14.83 -13.65
C LEU A 239 -15.55 -15.94 -13.53
N VAL A 240 -14.41 -15.79 -14.19
CA VAL A 240 -13.30 -16.76 -14.11
C VAL A 240 -12.72 -16.84 -12.70
N GLU A 241 -12.55 -15.69 -12.04
CA GLU A 241 -12.09 -15.61 -10.64
C GLU A 241 -13.03 -16.34 -9.68
N HIS A 242 -14.35 -16.27 -9.88
CA HIS A 242 -15.32 -16.99 -9.06
C HIS A 242 -15.26 -18.50 -9.32
N TYR A 243 -15.32 -18.89 -10.60
CA TYR A 243 -15.39 -20.31 -10.97
C TYR A 243 -14.08 -21.07 -10.79
N SER A 244 -12.96 -20.40 -10.54
CA SER A 244 -11.68 -21.05 -10.20
C SER A 244 -11.66 -21.68 -8.80
N TYR A 245 -12.58 -21.30 -7.92
CA TYR A 245 -12.64 -21.85 -6.55
C TYR A 245 -14.07 -22.24 -6.09
N LYS A 246 -15.13 -21.72 -6.73
CA LYS A 246 -16.51 -22.14 -6.53
C LYS A 246 -17.07 -22.77 -7.78
N ALA A 247 -17.35 -24.07 -7.75
CA ALA A 247 -17.88 -24.75 -8.94
C ALA A 247 -19.31 -24.29 -9.27
N ASP A 248 -20.17 -24.16 -8.23
CA ASP A 248 -21.61 -23.86 -8.36
C ASP A 248 -22.25 -24.67 -9.50
N GLY A 249 -22.85 -24.01 -10.50
CA GLY A 249 -23.47 -24.66 -11.66
C GLY A 249 -22.50 -25.34 -12.63
N LEU A 250 -21.18 -25.31 -12.37
CA LEU A 250 -20.19 -26.09 -13.10
C LEU A 250 -19.96 -27.45 -12.42
N LEU A 251 -19.62 -28.45 -13.23
CA LEU A 251 -19.27 -29.77 -12.71
C LEU A 251 -17.98 -29.77 -11.87
N ARG A 252 -17.09 -28.81 -12.09
CA ARG A 252 -15.88 -28.57 -11.30
C ARG A 252 -15.36 -27.16 -11.46
N VAL A 253 -14.43 -26.78 -10.59
CA VAL A 253 -13.70 -25.53 -10.66
C VAL A 253 -12.78 -25.45 -11.88
N LEU A 254 -12.54 -24.23 -12.35
CA LEU A 254 -11.56 -23.89 -13.38
C LEU A 254 -10.14 -24.01 -12.80
N THR A 255 -9.22 -24.59 -13.56
CA THR A 255 -7.82 -24.74 -13.13
C THR A 255 -6.86 -24.03 -14.08
N VAL A 256 -6.32 -24.73 -15.09
CA VAL A 256 -5.28 -24.23 -15.98
C VAL A 256 -5.91 -23.66 -17.26
N PRO A 257 -5.56 -22.44 -17.68
CA PRO A 257 -6.03 -21.89 -18.95
C PRO A 257 -5.37 -22.62 -20.14
N CYS A 258 -6.13 -22.85 -21.21
CA CYS A 258 -5.56 -23.38 -22.46
C CYS A 258 -4.62 -22.36 -23.13
N GLN A 259 -3.52 -22.86 -23.69
CA GLN A 259 -2.61 -22.04 -24.50
C GLN A 259 -3.27 -21.66 -25.83
N LYS A 260 -3.14 -20.38 -26.25
CA LYS A 260 -3.65 -19.90 -27.55
C LYS A 260 -2.83 -20.51 -28.70
N ILE A 261 -3.51 -20.95 -29.76
CA ILE A 261 -2.85 -21.45 -30.97
C ILE A 261 -2.03 -20.31 -31.60
N GLY A 262 -0.73 -20.53 -31.83
CA GLY A 262 0.18 -19.56 -32.45
C GLY A 262 0.77 -18.49 -31.53
N GLY A 263 0.46 -18.51 -30.22
CA GLY A 263 1.04 -17.59 -29.25
C GLY A 263 2.42 -18.06 -28.75
N GLN A 264 3.45 -17.23 -28.90
CA GLN A 264 4.73 -17.43 -28.20
C GLN A 264 4.46 -17.58 -26.69
N THR A 265 5.14 -18.53 -26.06
CA THR A 265 5.14 -18.70 -24.60
C THR A 265 5.63 -17.40 -23.94
N GLY A 266 4.78 -16.76 -23.13
CA GLY A 266 5.23 -15.88 -22.06
C GLY A 266 4.93 -14.38 -22.16
N ASN A 267 4.66 -13.79 -23.33
CA ASN A 267 4.46 -12.34 -23.43
C ASN A 267 3.03 -11.94 -23.79
N ILE A 268 2.24 -11.58 -22.77
CA ILE A 268 0.95 -10.91 -22.94
C ILE A 268 1.25 -9.45 -23.29
N ASN A 269 1.14 -9.08 -24.56
CA ASN A 269 1.35 -7.70 -24.99
C ASN A 269 0.11 -6.84 -24.65
N PHE A 270 0.23 -5.95 -23.67
CA PHE A 270 -0.80 -5.02 -23.26
C PHE A 270 -0.97 -3.85 -24.24
N GLY A 271 -0.12 -3.68 -25.26
CA GLY A 271 -0.20 -2.56 -26.21
C GLY A 271 -0.16 -1.18 -25.53
N GLY A 272 -0.07 -0.10 -26.33
CA GLY A 272 -0.12 1.26 -25.80
C GLY A 272 -1.42 1.55 -25.02
N ARG A 273 -1.30 2.39 -23.98
CA ARG A 273 -2.31 2.86 -23.02
C ARG A 273 -3.77 2.53 -23.43
N PRO A 274 -4.44 1.55 -22.79
CA PRO A 274 -5.86 1.29 -23.05
C PRO A 274 -6.69 2.55 -22.75
N GLN A 275 -7.53 2.98 -23.70
CA GLN A 275 -8.52 4.02 -23.41
C GLN A 275 -9.59 3.45 -22.46
N LEU A 276 -9.85 4.19 -21.37
CA LEU A 276 -10.99 3.94 -20.50
C LEU A 276 -12.29 3.95 -21.32
N PRO A 277 -13.22 3.00 -21.12
CA PRO A 277 -14.50 3.01 -21.82
C PRO A 277 -15.24 4.32 -21.59
N SER A 278 -15.55 5.03 -22.67
CA SER A 278 -16.45 6.17 -22.68
C SER A 278 -17.88 5.66 -22.83
N SER A 279 -18.77 6.10 -21.94
CA SER A 279 -20.23 5.84 -21.89
C SER A 279 -20.72 4.61 -21.10
N HIS A 280 -21.49 4.90 -20.04
CA HIS A 280 -22.59 4.05 -19.58
C HIS A 280 -23.92 4.72 -20.00
N PRO A 281 -24.93 3.97 -20.49
CA PRO A 281 -26.24 4.54 -20.81
C PRO A 281 -26.93 5.01 -19.52
N ALA A 282 -27.31 6.29 -19.48
CA ALA A 282 -28.10 6.87 -18.41
C ALA A 282 -29.59 6.56 -18.66
N THR A 283 -30.16 5.68 -17.84
CA THR A 283 -31.57 5.58 -17.40
C THR A 283 -31.58 4.33 -16.50
N TRP A 284 -32.11 4.31 -15.27
CA TRP A 284 -33.50 4.00 -14.97
C TRP A 284 -33.75 4.14 -13.44
N SER A 285 -34.87 4.79 -13.13
CA SER A 285 -35.97 4.38 -12.23
C SER A 285 -35.68 3.76 -10.86
N ALA A 286 -36.23 4.42 -9.83
CA ALA A 286 -36.23 4.03 -8.42
C ALA A 286 -37.06 2.76 -8.12
N GLY A 287 -36.50 1.85 -7.33
CA GLY A 287 -37.21 0.74 -6.69
C GLY A 287 -36.33 -0.50 -6.46
N GLY A 288 -35.82 -0.69 -5.23
CA GLY A 288 -35.13 -1.91 -4.80
C GLY A 288 -33.82 -1.68 -4.05
N ILE A 289 -33.64 -2.35 -2.91
CA ILE A 289 -32.67 -2.06 -1.83
C ILE A 289 -31.24 -2.51 -2.21
N ILE A 290 -30.54 -1.76 -3.07
CA ILE A 290 -29.08 -1.58 -3.05
C ILE A 290 -28.80 -0.19 -3.63
N SER A 291 -28.64 0.82 -2.77
CA SER A 291 -28.18 2.15 -3.18
C SER A 291 -27.13 2.66 -2.22
N ARG A 292 -25.84 2.53 -2.59
CA ARG A 292 -24.75 3.43 -2.16
C ARG A 292 -23.48 3.23 -3.00
N ILE A 293 -23.63 3.30 -4.33
CA ILE A 293 -22.53 3.63 -5.24
C ILE A 293 -23.06 4.64 -6.28
N LYS A 294 -22.78 5.91 -6.03
CA LYS A 294 -22.77 7.03 -6.99
C LYS A 294 -21.53 7.84 -6.61
N SER A 295 -20.68 8.37 -7.48
CA SER A 295 -20.53 8.34 -8.93
C SER A 295 -19.21 9.08 -9.18
N TYR A 296 -18.20 8.45 -9.80
CA TYR A 296 -17.05 9.19 -10.34
C TYR A 296 -17.38 9.53 -11.80
N SER A 297 -17.50 10.81 -12.11
CA SER A 297 -17.66 11.31 -13.47
C SER A 297 -16.30 11.73 -14.02
N PHE A 298 -15.81 11.02 -15.03
CA PHE A 298 -14.56 11.33 -15.71
C PHE A 298 -14.77 12.40 -16.81
N PRO A 299 -13.91 13.44 -16.90
CA PRO A 299 -13.99 14.46 -17.94
C PRO A 299 -13.45 13.99 -19.32
N LYS A 300 -13.94 14.64 -20.38
CA LYS A 300 -13.73 14.34 -21.81
C LYS A 300 -12.32 14.78 -22.29
N PRO A 301 -11.70 14.11 -23.30
CA PRO A 301 -10.48 14.60 -23.95
C PRO A 301 -10.81 15.69 -24.98
N GLY A 302 -10.15 16.85 -24.89
CA GLY A 302 -10.16 17.91 -25.90
C GLY A 302 -8.83 18.00 -26.64
N HIS A 303 -8.89 18.10 -27.97
CA HIS A 303 -7.75 18.31 -28.87
C HIS A 303 -7.06 19.68 -28.62
N ARG A 304 -5.72 19.70 -28.51
CA ARG A 304 -4.93 20.95 -28.56
C ARG A 304 -4.68 21.37 -30.02
N LYS A 305 -5.14 22.58 -30.38
CA LYS A 305 -4.60 23.43 -31.44
C LYS A 305 -3.83 24.59 -30.79
N SER A 306 -2.78 25.04 -31.46
CA SER A 306 -1.92 26.18 -31.10
C SER A 306 -2.63 27.52 -31.25
N SER A 307 -2.33 28.49 -30.36
CA SER A 307 -2.13 29.91 -30.70
C SER A 307 -1.82 30.78 -29.45
N SER A 308 -1.37 31.99 -29.76
CA SER A 308 -0.53 32.97 -29.08
C SER A 308 -1.16 33.88 -27.98
N SER A 309 -0.24 34.42 -27.18
CA SER A 309 -0.24 35.54 -26.22
C SER A 309 -1.31 36.65 -26.32
N GLN A 310 -1.76 37.16 -25.15
CA GLN A 310 -1.55 38.53 -24.64
C GLN A 310 -2.21 38.72 -23.25
N GLY A 311 -1.58 39.50 -22.37
CA GLY A 311 -1.89 39.58 -20.92
C GLY A 311 -2.83 40.71 -20.47
N ASN A 312 -3.13 40.70 -19.17
CA ASN A 312 -3.31 41.88 -18.29
C ASN A 312 -3.57 41.47 -16.83
N HIS A 313 -2.86 42.09 -15.88
CA HIS A 313 -3.10 42.04 -14.43
C HIS A 313 -4.25 42.99 -14.03
N PRO A 314 -4.90 42.77 -12.86
CA PRO A 314 -4.49 43.58 -11.70
C PRO A 314 -4.43 42.83 -10.36
N GLU A 315 -3.72 43.46 -9.43
CA GLU A 315 -3.35 43.06 -8.08
C GLU A 315 -4.53 42.93 -7.10
N SER A 316 -4.44 41.97 -6.18
CA SER A 316 -5.02 42.11 -4.83
C SER A 316 -4.27 41.23 -3.84
N SER A 317 -3.77 41.86 -2.79
CA SER A 317 -3.04 41.29 -1.65
C SER A 317 -3.93 40.39 -0.79
N ALA A 318 -3.70 39.08 -0.86
CA ALA A 318 -4.13 38.11 0.14
C ALA A 318 -3.02 37.08 0.31
N THR A 319 -2.69 36.75 1.56
CA THR A 319 -1.69 35.77 2.00
C THR A 319 -1.72 34.51 1.13
N SER A 320 -0.77 34.39 0.20
CA SER A 320 -0.75 33.30 -0.77
C SER A 320 -0.03 32.07 -0.19
N ASN A 321 -0.55 30.91 -0.53
CA ASN A 321 0.07 29.62 -0.25
C ASN A 321 1.17 29.37 -1.29
N PRO A 322 2.44 29.14 -0.92
CA PRO A 322 3.53 28.97 -1.87
C PRO A 322 3.47 27.66 -2.68
N TYR A 323 2.51 26.77 -2.37
CA TYR A 323 2.24 25.53 -3.11
C TYR A 323 1.06 25.64 -4.10
N GLU A 324 0.60 26.86 -4.44
CA GLU A 324 -0.37 27.04 -5.54
C GLU A 324 0.29 26.78 -6.89
N LEU A 325 -0.16 25.73 -7.59
CA LEU A 325 0.23 25.45 -8.98
C LEU A 325 -0.14 26.61 -9.91
N ASP A 326 0.77 26.90 -10.85
CA ASP A 326 0.66 27.94 -11.87
C ASP A 326 -0.72 27.97 -12.55
N ARG A 327 -1.29 29.16 -12.71
CA ARG A 327 -2.71 29.38 -13.10
C ARG A 327 -2.99 29.07 -14.58
N GLY A 328 -2.04 28.50 -15.32
CA GLY A 328 -2.12 28.27 -16.77
C GLY A 328 -2.79 26.96 -17.23
N THR A 329 -3.06 26.00 -16.34
CA THR A 329 -3.69 24.69 -16.69
C THR A 329 -5.18 24.61 -16.36
N SER A 330 -5.97 23.94 -17.21
CA SER A 330 -7.41 23.71 -16.97
C SER A 330 -7.62 23.03 -15.60
N ALA A 331 -8.67 23.41 -14.86
CA ALA A 331 -8.98 22.82 -13.55
C ALA A 331 -9.07 21.27 -13.61
N THR A 332 -9.57 20.73 -14.73
CA THR A 332 -9.68 19.29 -14.95
C THR A 332 -8.34 18.57 -15.13
N GLU A 333 -7.33 19.24 -15.71
CA GLU A 333 -5.97 18.67 -15.87
C GLU A 333 -5.23 18.68 -14.53
N ARG A 334 -5.43 19.71 -13.71
CA ARG A 334 -4.83 19.82 -12.37
C ARG A 334 -5.35 18.76 -11.41
N ASP A 335 -6.65 18.47 -11.41
CA ASP A 335 -7.21 17.41 -10.57
C ASP A 335 -6.74 16.02 -11.00
N ALA A 336 -6.63 15.76 -12.31
CA ALA A 336 -6.11 14.50 -12.83
C ALA A 336 -4.64 14.26 -12.46
N GLN A 337 -3.81 15.30 -12.42
CA GLN A 337 -2.41 15.20 -12.03
C GLN A 337 -2.22 15.03 -10.52
N ARG A 338 -3.14 15.60 -9.71
CA ARG A 338 -3.16 15.44 -8.24
C ARG A 338 -3.57 14.04 -7.79
N GLU A 339 -4.35 13.33 -8.59
CA GLU A 339 -4.80 11.96 -8.30
C GLU A 339 -3.99 10.88 -9.04
N ALA A 340 -2.91 11.25 -9.72
CA ALA A 340 -2.07 10.32 -10.48
C ALA A 340 -1.42 9.24 -9.60
N MET A 341 -1.28 8.03 -10.15
CA MET A 341 -0.53 6.95 -9.49
C MET A 341 0.95 7.33 -9.39
N PRO A 342 1.71 6.77 -8.43
CA PRO A 342 3.12 7.12 -8.28
C PRO A 342 3.92 6.96 -9.58
N MET A 343 3.72 5.86 -10.32
CA MET A 343 4.41 5.56 -11.59
C MET A 343 4.08 6.51 -12.74
N ASP A 344 2.96 7.22 -12.65
CA ASP A 344 2.56 8.20 -13.67
C ASP A 344 3.31 9.54 -13.49
N THR A 345 4.18 9.66 -12.48
CA THR A 345 4.96 10.86 -12.17
C THR A 345 6.42 10.73 -12.61
N GLU A 346 7.05 11.85 -12.97
CA GLU A 346 8.45 11.91 -13.40
C GLU A 346 9.48 11.69 -12.28
N VAL A 347 9.03 11.59 -11.03
CA VAL A 347 9.88 11.45 -9.83
C VAL A 347 9.81 10.05 -9.22
N TYR A 348 9.08 9.12 -9.85
CA TYR A 348 9.06 7.73 -9.39
C TYR A 348 10.42 7.06 -9.58
N GLU A 349 10.95 7.11 -10.81
CA GLU A 349 12.30 6.66 -11.11
C GLU A 349 13.33 7.77 -10.85
N SER A 350 14.56 7.36 -10.62
CA SER A 350 15.69 8.28 -10.46
C SER A 350 15.87 9.13 -11.73
N PRO A 351 16.27 10.42 -11.62
CA PRO A 351 16.67 11.21 -12.78
C PRO A 351 17.76 10.56 -13.64
N TYR A 352 18.53 9.64 -13.07
CA TYR A 352 19.61 8.92 -13.74
C TYR A 352 19.21 7.49 -14.16
N ALA A 353 17.91 7.19 -14.23
CA ALA A 353 17.41 5.91 -14.75
C ALA A 353 17.56 5.80 -16.28
N ASP A 354 17.53 6.92 -17.01
CA ASP A 354 17.88 6.94 -18.44
C ASP A 354 19.40 6.72 -18.60
N PRO A 355 19.85 5.64 -19.26
CA PRO A 355 21.28 5.37 -19.47
C PRO A 355 22.02 6.46 -20.26
N GLU A 356 21.30 7.30 -21.00
CA GLU A 356 21.90 8.43 -21.73
C GLU A 356 22.09 9.69 -20.88
N GLU A 357 21.45 9.75 -19.69
CA GLU A 357 21.70 10.78 -18.69
C GLU A 357 22.95 10.44 -17.88
N ILE A 358 23.83 11.43 -17.71
CA ILE A 358 25.13 11.22 -17.09
C ILE A 358 24.98 11.43 -15.59
N ARG A 359 25.10 10.35 -14.80
CA ARG A 359 25.22 10.48 -13.34
C ARG A 359 26.55 11.19 -13.03
N PRO A 360 26.52 12.30 -12.27
CA PRO A 360 27.75 12.99 -11.88
C PRO A 360 28.63 12.04 -11.06
N LYS A 361 29.96 12.10 -11.29
CA LYS A 361 30.94 11.25 -10.59
C LYS A 361 31.16 11.66 -9.14
N GLU A 362 30.83 12.90 -8.83
CA GLU A 362 30.96 13.52 -7.51
C GLU A 362 29.61 14.10 -7.11
N VAL A 363 29.48 14.42 -5.82
CA VAL A 363 28.25 15.00 -5.26
C VAL A 363 27.95 16.42 -5.77
N TYR A 364 28.97 17.12 -6.29
CA TYR A 364 28.84 18.50 -6.77
C TYR A 364 28.11 18.61 -8.11
N LEU A 365 27.25 19.62 -8.21
CA LEU A 365 26.54 20.03 -9.42
C LEU A 365 27.03 21.40 -9.90
N ASP A 366 26.99 21.59 -11.22
CA ASP A 366 27.35 22.88 -11.83
C ASP A 366 26.25 23.92 -11.54
N ARG A 367 26.63 24.96 -10.80
CA ARG A 367 25.74 26.08 -10.45
C ARG A 367 25.18 26.79 -11.67
N ASN A 368 25.88 26.79 -12.81
CA ASN A 368 25.42 27.43 -14.04
C ASN A 368 24.24 26.70 -14.69
N LEU A 369 24.06 25.42 -14.36
CA LEU A 369 22.94 24.61 -14.83
C LEU A 369 21.71 24.73 -13.93
N LEU A 370 21.80 25.45 -12.80
CA LEU A 370 20.73 25.62 -11.83
C LEU A 370 20.13 27.02 -11.91
N THR A 371 18.82 27.11 -12.13
CA THR A 371 18.04 28.35 -12.04
C THR A 371 17.07 28.26 -10.87
N LEU A 372 16.97 29.32 -10.06
CA LEU A 372 16.07 29.37 -8.89
C LEU A 372 14.95 30.35 -9.15
N GLU A 373 13.74 30.02 -8.71
CA GLU A 373 12.64 30.98 -8.62
C GLU A 373 12.83 31.90 -7.40
N ASP A 374 12.28 33.11 -7.47
CA ASP A 374 12.39 34.08 -6.37
C ASP A 374 11.59 33.65 -5.14
N ASN A 375 10.41 33.05 -5.37
CA ASN A 375 9.47 32.65 -4.33
C ASN A 375 10.00 31.48 -3.49
N GLU A 376 9.84 31.59 -2.17
CA GLU A 376 10.14 30.51 -1.24
C GLU A 376 8.98 29.52 -1.15
N LEU A 377 9.29 28.22 -1.25
CA LEU A 377 8.34 27.13 -0.99
C LEU A 377 8.11 26.98 0.53
N GLY A 378 9.15 27.25 1.32
CA GLY A 378 9.08 27.23 2.77
C GLY A 378 10.44 27.48 3.41
N SER A 379 10.44 27.71 4.71
CA SER A 379 11.65 27.90 5.50
C SER A 379 11.58 27.09 6.80
N GLY A 380 12.75 26.68 7.30
CA GLY A 380 12.87 25.84 8.48
C GLY A 380 14.15 26.14 9.27
N ASN A 381 14.43 25.28 10.25
CA ASN A 381 15.60 25.44 11.11
C ASN A 381 16.92 25.41 10.33
N PHE A 382 16.97 24.63 9.25
CA PHE A 382 18.18 24.34 8.47
C PHE A 382 18.38 25.24 7.26
N GLY A 383 17.39 26.07 6.89
CA GLY A 383 17.49 26.87 5.67
C GLY A 383 16.14 27.23 5.05
N THR A 384 16.23 27.81 3.85
CA THR A 384 15.08 28.18 3.01
C THR A 384 15.03 27.26 1.80
N VAL A 385 13.83 26.84 1.41
CA VAL A 385 13.60 25.97 0.25
C VAL A 385 12.96 26.79 -0.87
N LYS A 386 13.56 26.74 -2.05
CA LYS A 386 13.06 27.40 -3.27
C LYS A 386 12.79 26.37 -4.36
N LYS A 387 11.87 26.69 -5.26
CA LYS A 387 11.69 25.94 -6.50
C LYS A 387 12.83 26.32 -7.47
N GLY A 388 13.29 25.36 -8.24
CA GLY A 388 14.31 25.60 -9.25
C GLY A 388 14.21 24.64 -10.43
N TYR A 389 15.11 24.86 -11.37
CA TYR A 389 15.21 24.13 -12.62
C TYR A 389 16.66 23.76 -12.86
N TYR A 390 16.94 22.45 -12.97
CA TYR A 390 18.26 21.92 -13.23
C TYR A 390 18.35 21.41 -14.67
N GLN A 391 19.25 22.00 -15.46
CA GLN A 391 19.49 21.61 -16.85
C GLN A 391 20.27 20.29 -16.89
N MET A 392 19.60 19.21 -17.28
CA MET A 392 20.22 17.92 -17.60
C MET A 392 20.51 17.84 -19.10
N LYS A 393 21.05 16.70 -19.57
CA LYS A 393 21.48 16.56 -20.96
C LYS A 393 20.29 16.60 -21.93
N LYS A 394 19.17 15.95 -21.60
CA LYS A 394 17.97 15.91 -22.45
C LYS A 394 16.84 16.80 -21.98
N VAL A 395 16.74 17.03 -20.67
CA VAL A 395 15.56 17.63 -20.04
C VAL A 395 15.95 18.73 -19.06
N VAL A 396 15.04 19.67 -18.83
CA VAL A 396 15.11 20.59 -17.70
C VAL A 396 14.29 19.98 -16.57
N LYS A 397 14.96 19.53 -15.50
CA LYS A 397 14.29 18.89 -14.38
C LYS A 397 13.85 19.94 -13.35
N THR A 398 12.59 19.88 -12.95
CA THR A 398 12.10 20.70 -11.83
C THR A 398 12.62 20.13 -10.52
N VAL A 399 13.21 20.99 -9.68
CA VAL A 399 13.90 20.63 -8.44
C VAL A 399 13.45 21.49 -7.27
N ALA A 400 13.58 20.96 -6.06
CA ALA A 400 13.51 21.73 -4.83
C ALA A 400 14.94 21.98 -4.34
N VAL A 401 15.28 23.23 -4.06
CA VAL A 401 16.63 23.62 -3.64
C VAL A 401 16.59 24.16 -2.23
N LYS A 402 17.25 23.46 -1.31
CA LYS A 402 17.40 23.89 0.08
C LYS A 402 18.70 24.65 0.24
N ILE A 403 18.58 25.95 0.47
CA ILE A 403 19.71 26.86 0.71
C ILE A 403 20.00 26.81 2.21
N LEU A 404 21.15 26.26 2.58
CA LEU A 404 21.58 26.13 3.97
C LEU A 404 21.99 27.51 4.52
N LYS A 405 21.79 27.69 5.83
CA LYS A 405 22.16 28.95 6.49
C LYS A 405 23.69 29.09 6.63
N ASN A 406 24.15 30.33 6.80
CA ASN A 406 25.58 30.68 6.84
C ASN A 406 26.39 29.95 7.92
N GLU A 407 25.76 29.45 8.99
CA GLU A 407 26.43 28.64 10.00
C GLU A 407 27.01 27.33 9.43
N ALA A 408 26.46 26.83 8.31
CA ALA A 408 26.96 25.66 7.61
C ALA A 408 28.22 25.93 6.76
N ASN A 409 28.62 27.20 6.59
CA ASN A 409 29.84 27.58 5.86
C ASN A 409 31.10 27.50 6.74
N ASP A 410 30.99 27.01 7.98
CA ASP A 410 32.13 26.74 8.85
C ASP A 410 33.02 25.66 8.21
N PRO A 411 34.31 25.95 7.94
CA PRO A 411 35.25 24.97 7.39
C PRO A 411 35.32 23.66 8.19
N ALA A 412 35.05 23.71 9.51
CA ALA A 412 35.04 22.53 10.37
C ALA A 412 33.85 21.59 10.09
N LEU A 413 32.75 22.09 9.52
CA LEU A 413 31.55 21.31 9.20
C LEU A 413 31.53 20.80 7.75
N LYS A 414 32.45 21.28 6.90
CA LYS A 414 32.49 20.95 5.47
C LYS A 414 32.69 19.46 5.21
N ASP A 415 33.67 18.84 5.89
CA ASP A 415 33.99 17.43 5.66
C ASP A 415 32.86 16.49 6.12
N GLU A 416 32.21 16.80 7.25
CA GLU A 416 31.06 16.04 7.74
C GLU A 416 29.85 16.20 6.80
N LEU A 417 29.56 17.42 6.36
CA LEU A 417 28.47 17.71 5.43
C LEU A 417 28.67 16.98 4.09
N LEU A 418 29.90 17.00 3.55
CA LEU A 418 30.22 16.30 2.29
C LEU A 418 30.14 14.79 2.46
N ALA A 419 30.60 14.24 3.57
CA ALA A 419 30.48 12.80 3.85
C ALA A 419 29.00 12.38 3.89
N GLU A 420 28.15 13.14 4.59
CA GLU A 420 26.71 12.88 4.67
C GLU A 420 26.03 13.06 3.31
N ALA A 421 26.37 14.12 2.56
CA ALA A 421 25.83 14.35 1.22
C ALA A 421 26.18 13.21 0.26
N ASN A 422 27.41 12.67 0.30
CA ASN A 422 27.80 11.53 -0.54
C ASN A 422 26.97 10.28 -0.23
N VAL A 423 26.65 10.01 1.04
CA VAL A 423 25.77 8.89 1.40
C VAL A 423 24.34 9.17 0.94
N MET A 424 23.83 10.39 1.15
CA MET A 424 22.49 10.78 0.72
C MET A 424 22.28 10.66 -0.79
N GLN A 425 23.30 10.92 -1.61
CA GLN A 425 23.22 10.80 -3.07
C GLN A 425 23.10 9.34 -3.54
N GLN A 426 23.58 8.39 -2.74
CA GLN A 426 23.51 6.96 -3.05
C GLN A 426 22.14 6.35 -2.75
N LEU A 427 21.34 7.02 -1.91
CA LEU A 427 20.00 6.57 -1.57
C LEU A 427 19.07 6.73 -2.78
N ASP A 428 18.57 5.61 -3.29
CA ASP A 428 17.69 5.54 -4.45
C ASP A 428 16.48 4.66 -4.13
N ASN A 429 15.38 5.30 -3.71
CA ASN A 429 14.10 4.65 -3.50
C ASN A 429 12.96 5.57 -3.94
N PRO A 430 11.87 5.04 -4.53
CA PRO A 430 10.76 5.88 -4.96
C PRO A 430 10.10 6.66 -3.82
N TYR A 431 10.10 6.16 -2.59
CA TYR A 431 9.39 6.76 -1.45
C TYR A 431 10.27 7.67 -0.59
N ILE A 432 11.45 8.06 -1.09
CA ILE A 432 12.27 9.13 -0.53
C ILE A 432 12.41 10.27 -1.54
N VAL A 433 12.58 11.49 -1.05
CA VAL A 433 12.99 12.64 -1.86
C VAL A 433 14.48 12.45 -2.15
N ARG A 434 14.80 12.07 -3.38
CA ARG A 434 16.19 11.83 -3.75
C ARG A 434 16.98 13.13 -3.76
N MET A 435 18.23 13.02 -3.30
CA MET A 435 19.20 14.09 -3.39
C MET A 435 19.95 13.96 -4.72
N ILE A 436 19.81 14.96 -5.59
CA ILE A 436 20.41 14.96 -6.94
C ILE A 436 21.90 15.28 -6.82
N GLY A 437 22.22 16.30 -6.02
CA GLY A 437 23.57 16.70 -5.69
C GLY A 437 23.58 18.00 -4.88
N ILE A 438 24.76 18.57 -4.71
CA ILE A 438 24.97 19.83 -3.97
C ILE A 438 25.59 20.89 -4.87
N CYS A 439 25.27 22.16 -4.64
CA CYS A 439 26.00 23.28 -5.22
C CYS A 439 26.71 24.06 -4.10
N GLU A 440 28.00 24.29 -4.26
CA GLU A 440 28.78 25.23 -3.45
C GLU A 440 28.88 26.55 -4.23
N ALA A 441 28.12 27.56 -3.82
CA ALA A 441 28.05 28.86 -4.51
C ALA A 441 27.92 30.00 -3.50
N GLU A 442 26.96 30.92 -3.67
CA GLU A 442 26.67 31.97 -2.68
C GLU A 442 26.33 31.41 -1.28
N SER A 443 25.83 30.19 -1.22
CA SER A 443 25.60 29.38 -0.02
C SER A 443 25.62 27.92 -0.42
N TRP A 444 25.76 27.00 0.53
CA TRP A 444 25.56 25.57 0.26
C TRP A 444 24.10 25.31 -0.10
N MET A 445 23.90 24.62 -1.22
CA MET A 445 22.57 24.27 -1.73
C MET A 445 22.44 22.76 -1.88
N LEU A 446 21.37 22.19 -1.33
CA LEU A 446 20.99 20.80 -1.58
C LEU A 446 19.93 20.78 -2.68
N VAL A 447 20.23 20.15 -3.81
CA VAL A 447 19.33 20.03 -4.95
C VAL A 447 18.60 18.69 -4.86
N MET A 448 17.27 18.73 -4.79
CA MET A 448 16.42 17.59 -4.46
C MET A 448 15.27 17.44 -5.46
N GLU A 449 14.66 16.26 -5.49
CA GLU A 449 13.40 16.06 -6.21
C GLU A 449 12.29 16.99 -5.70
N MET A 450 11.44 17.45 -6.62
CA MET A 450 10.30 18.29 -6.29
C MET A 450 9.10 17.45 -5.83
N ALA A 451 8.44 17.87 -4.76
CA ALA A 451 7.16 17.34 -4.27
C ALA A 451 6.19 18.51 -4.04
N GLU A 452 5.37 18.79 -5.06
CA GLU A 452 4.67 20.08 -5.18
C GLU A 452 3.48 20.26 -4.23
N LEU A 453 2.91 19.19 -3.68
CA LEU A 453 1.77 19.33 -2.75
C LEU A 453 2.21 19.62 -1.31
N GLY A 454 3.52 19.70 -1.06
CA GLY A 454 4.08 20.09 0.23
C GLY A 454 3.88 19.03 1.32
N PRO A 455 3.98 19.41 2.59
CA PRO A 455 4.04 18.45 3.69
C PRO A 455 2.68 17.85 4.07
N LEU A 456 2.69 16.56 4.40
CA LEU A 456 1.53 15.72 4.71
C LEU A 456 0.62 16.34 5.77
N ASN A 457 1.19 16.88 6.85
CA ASN A 457 0.41 17.48 7.94
C ASN A 457 -0.43 18.68 7.48
N LYS A 458 0.14 19.60 6.70
CA LYS A 458 -0.59 20.76 6.16
C LYS A 458 -1.61 20.32 5.12
N TYR A 459 -1.24 19.37 4.26
CA TYR A 459 -2.13 18.86 3.24
C TYR A 459 -3.40 18.22 3.85
N LEU A 460 -3.26 17.37 4.87
CA LEU A 460 -4.40 16.74 5.53
C LEU A 460 -5.28 17.72 6.33
N GLN A 461 -4.69 18.77 6.91
CA GLN A 461 -5.46 19.83 7.56
C GLN A 461 -6.38 20.56 6.57
N GLN A 462 -5.89 20.79 5.35
CA GLN A 462 -6.61 21.48 4.28
C GLN A 462 -7.61 20.54 3.57
N ASN A 463 -7.31 19.25 3.51
CA ASN A 463 -8.06 18.25 2.74
C ASN A 463 -8.68 17.16 3.61
N ARG A 464 -9.55 17.55 4.57
CA ARG A 464 -10.23 16.59 5.47
C ARG A 464 -11.20 15.61 4.77
N HIS A 465 -11.41 15.75 3.47
CA HIS A 465 -12.19 14.82 2.67
C HIS A 465 -11.40 13.55 2.28
N VAL A 466 -10.06 13.59 2.37
CA VAL A 466 -9.17 12.44 2.17
C VAL A 466 -9.62 11.31 3.10
N LYS A 467 -9.78 10.11 2.55
CA LYS A 467 -10.30 8.96 3.28
C LYS A 467 -9.18 8.23 4.03
N ASP A 468 -9.55 7.54 5.11
CA ASP A 468 -8.63 6.74 5.92
C ASP A 468 -7.86 5.71 5.08
N LYS A 469 -8.49 5.13 4.05
CA LYS A 469 -7.83 4.22 3.10
C LYS A 469 -6.66 4.86 2.34
N ASN A 470 -6.79 6.13 1.97
CA ASN A 470 -5.72 6.88 1.32
C ASN A 470 -4.63 7.23 2.35
N ILE A 471 -5.00 7.62 3.58
CA ILE A 471 -4.01 7.84 4.65
C ILE A 471 -3.18 6.57 4.90
N ILE A 472 -3.82 5.39 4.94
CA ILE A 472 -3.14 4.08 5.04
C ILE A 472 -2.15 3.87 3.89
N GLU A 473 -2.55 4.18 2.66
CA GLU A 473 -1.67 4.10 1.49
C GLU A 473 -0.42 4.99 1.64
N LEU A 474 -0.60 6.25 2.07
CA LEU A 474 0.52 7.19 2.26
C LEU A 474 1.46 6.75 3.38
N VAL A 475 0.95 6.32 4.54
CA VAL A 475 1.83 5.84 5.64
C VAL A 475 2.51 4.51 5.30
N HIS A 476 1.89 3.68 4.47
CA HIS A 476 2.52 2.46 3.93
C HIS A 476 3.70 2.80 3.02
N GLN A 477 3.56 3.80 2.14
CA GLN A 477 4.69 4.29 1.34
C GLN A 477 5.82 4.82 2.22
N VAL A 478 5.49 5.54 3.30
CA VAL A 478 6.49 6.01 4.27
C VAL A 478 7.22 4.84 4.94
N SER A 479 6.56 3.74 5.30
CA SER A 479 7.29 2.60 5.88
C SER A 479 8.16 1.88 4.86
N MET A 480 7.75 1.80 3.60
CA MET A 480 8.57 1.25 2.52
C MET A 480 9.86 2.06 2.36
N GLY A 481 9.77 3.40 2.41
CA GLY A 481 10.93 4.29 2.42
C GLY A 481 11.79 4.10 3.68
N MET A 482 11.19 4.02 4.87
CA MET A 482 11.94 3.82 6.12
C MET A 482 12.63 2.45 6.20
N LYS A 483 12.00 1.40 5.67
CA LYS A 483 12.61 0.07 5.53
C LYS A 483 13.86 0.14 4.65
N TYR A 484 13.77 0.83 3.50
CA TYR A 484 14.92 1.03 2.63
C TYR A 484 16.06 1.79 3.33
N LEU A 485 15.74 2.83 4.12
CA LEU A 485 16.74 3.56 4.90
C LEU A 485 17.39 2.68 5.96
N GLU A 486 16.62 1.84 6.64
CA GLU A 486 17.13 0.86 7.59
C GLU A 486 18.08 -0.15 6.92
N GLU A 487 17.69 -0.73 5.78
CA GLU A 487 18.52 -1.66 4.99
C GLU A 487 19.81 -0.99 4.50
N SER A 488 19.78 0.34 4.33
CA SER A 488 20.93 1.18 3.97
C SER A 488 21.75 1.66 5.19
N ASN A 489 21.44 1.19 6.40
CA ASN A 489 22.04 1.63 7.68
C ASN A 489 22.02 3.16 7.88
N PHE A 490 20.91 3.79 7.47
CA PHE A 490 20.74 5.23 7.48
C PHE A 490 19.63 5.64 8.47
N VAL A 491 20.00 6.40 9.50
CA VAL A 491 19.05 6.83 10.55
C VAL A 491 18.53 8.23 10.25
N HIS A 492 17.22 8.40 10.17
CA HIS A 492 16.56 9.65 9.79
C HIS A 492 16.58 10.71 10.91
N ARG A 493 16.24 10.35 12.15
CA ARG A 493 16.23 11.21 13.35
C ARG A 493 15.30 12.41 13.38
N ASP A 494 14.59 12.68 12.30
CA ASP A 494 13.57 13.75 12.25
C ASP A 494 12.33 13.29 11.48
N LEU A 495 12.01 12.01 11.54
CA LEU A 495 10.83 11.49 10.87
C LEU A 495 9.56 12.08 11.51
N ALA A 496 8.79 12.83 10.72
CA ALA A 496 7.58 13.50 11.16
C ALA A 496 6.69 13.84 9.96
N ALA A 497 5.39 14.12 10.18
CA ALA A 497 4.49 14.45 9.07
C ALA A 497 4.83 15.79 8.37
N ARG A 498 5.66 16.64 8.97
CA ARG A 498 6.24 17.84 8.31
C ARG A 498 7.33 17.50 7.28
N ASN A 499 7.97 16.34 7.42
CA ASN A 499 9.07 15.86 6.60
C ASN A 499 8.63 14.73 5.65
N VAL A 500 7.32 14.46 5.56
CA VAL A 500 6.73 13.66 4.47
C VAL A 500 6.10 14.63 3.49
N LEU A 501 6.62 14.67 2.28
CA LEU A 501 6.13 15.53 1.21
C LEU A 501 5.27 14.73 0.23
N LEU A 502 4.24 15.36 -0.30
CA LEU A 502 3.34 14.76 -1.26
C LEU A 502 3.68 15.21 -2.68
N VAL A 503 3.91 14.25 -3.56
CA VAL A 503 3.98 14.47 -5.00
C VAL A 503 2.56 14.52 -5.57
N THR A 504 1.73 13.56 -5.17
CA THR A 504 0.30 13.48 -5.49
C THR A 504 -0.47 13.08 -4.22
N GLN A 505 -1.80 13.11 -4.26
CA GLN A 505 -2.63 12.63 -3.14
C GLN A 505 -2.45 11.12 -2.87
N HIS A 506 -1.84 10.38 -3.79
CA HIS A 506 -1.56 8.94 -3.69
C HIS A 506 -0.05 8.65 -3.68
N TYR A 507 0.81 9.66 -3.50
CA TYR A 507 2.25 9.48 -3.54
C TYR A 507 3.00 10.37 -2.53
N ALA A 508 3.47 9.74 -1.45
CA ALA A 508 4.30 10.34 -0.41
C ALA A 508 5.79 10.00 -0.61
N LYS A 509 6.65 10.97 -0.26
CA LYS A 509 8.10 10.83 -0.19
C LYS A 509 8.63 11.37 1.14
N ILE A 510 9.54 10.64 1.76
CA ILE A 510 10.26 11.05 2.97
C ILE A 510 11.34 12.07 2.59
N SER A 511 11.43 13.16 3.32
CA SER A 511 12.34 14.29 3.03
C SER A 511 13.11 14.71 4.28
N ASP A 512 13.98 15.71 4.11
CA ASP A 512 14.61 16.43 5.23
C ASP A 512 15.43 15.54 6.17
N PHE A 513 16.32 14.77 5.58
CA PHE A 513 17.41 14.04 6.26
C PHE A 513 18.53 14.95 6.78
N GLY A 514 18.29 16.25 6.99
CA GLY A 514 19.30 17.23 7.39
C GLY A 514 19.78 17.14 8.84
N LEU A 515 19.22 16.21 9.61
CA LEU A 515 19.73 15.77 10.91
C LEU A 515 20.22 14.32 10.89
N SER A 516 20.02 13.63 9.76
CA SER A 516 20.31 12.22 9.60
C SER A 516 21.80 11.95 9.63
N LYS A 517 22.17 10.68 9.82
CA LYS A 517 23.56 10.27 9.70
C LYS A 517 23.66 8.83 9.28
N ALA A 518 24.67 8.55 8.48
CA ALA A 518 25.09 7.19 8.19
C ALA A 518 25.69 6.56 9.45
N LEU A 519 25.29 5.32 9.75
CA LEU A 519 25.99 4.51 10.74
C LEU A 519 27.20 3.83 10.09
N ARG A 520 28.27 3.65 10.85
CA ARG A 520 29.39 2.80 10.42
C ARG A 520 28.96 1.34 10.49
N ALA A 521 29.59 0.47 9.68
CA ALA A 521 29.22 -0.94 9.59
C ALA A 521 29.30 -1.71 10.94
N ASP A 522 30.06 -1.20 11.89
CA ASP A 522 30.24 -1.74 13.25
C ASP A 522 29.35 -1.08 14.32
N GLU A 523 28.55 -0.07 13.97
CA GLU A 523 27.72 0.72 14.89
C GLU A 523 26.23 0.46 14.68
N SER A 524 25.52 0.10 15.75
CA SER A 524 24.05 -0.10 15.73
C SER A 524 23.25 1.14 16.14
N TYR A 525 23.93 2.19 16.59
CA TYR A 525 23.32 3.46 17.00
C TYR A 525 24.34 4.60 16.93
N TYR A 526 23.85 5.81 16.75
CA TYR A 526 24.63 7.03 16.89
C TYR A 526 24.37 7.71 18.23
N LYS A 527 25.41 8.27 18.84
CA LYS A 527 25.30 9.09 20.05
C LYS A 527 25.63 10.55 19.73
N ALA A 528 24.66 11.46 19.90
CA ALA A 528 24.93 12.88 19.67
C ALA A 528 25.84 13.46 20.77
N GLN A 529 26.71 14.39 20.39
CA GLN A 529 27.69 15.02 21.30
C GLN A 529 27.20 16.33 21.93
N THR A 530 26.09 16.93 21.44
CA THR A 530 25.60 18.26 21.88
C THR A 530 24.08 18.34 22.12
N HIS A 531 23.68 19.22 23.04
CA HIS A 531 22.29 19.56 23.36
C HIS A 531 21.73 20.64 22.42
N GLY A 532 21.27 20.26 21.22
CA GLY A 532 20.60 21.16 20.27
C GLY A 532 19.11 21.44 20.55
N LYS A 533 18.47 22.29 19.72
CA LYS A 533 17.00 22.50 19.71
C LYS A 533 16.31 21.30 19.04
N TRP A 534 16.12 20.25 19.82
CA TRP A 534 15.59 18.98 19.31
C TRP A 534 14.05 18.93 19.31
N PRO A 535 13.42 18.28 18.30
CA PRO A 535 11.97 18.07 18.25
C PRO A 535 11.53 16.93 19.18
N VAL A 536 11.67 17.14 20.49
CA VAL A 536 11.49 16.14 21.56
C VAL A 536 10.21 15.31 21.45
N LYS A 537 9.11 15.87 20.91
CA LYS A 537 7.82 15.18 20.81
C LYS A 537 7.81 13.98 19.85
N TRP A 538 8.77 13.90 18.92
CA TRP A 538 8.90 12.75 18.02
C TRP A 538 9.95 11.74 18.51
N TYR A 539 10.71 12.09 19.54
CA TYR A 539 11.87 11.30 19.95
C TYR A 539 11.49 10.16 20.85
N ALA A 540 12.16 9.03 20.64
CA ALA A 540 12.09 7.89 21.52
C ALA A 540 12.73 8.23 22.89
N PRO A 541 12.30 7.58 23.99
CA PRO A 541 12.83 7.85 25.33
C PRO A 541 14.37 7.77 25.40
N GLU A 542 14.99 6.82 24.69
CA GLU A 542 16.44 6.66 24.63
C GLU A 542 17.16 7.80 23.89
N CYS A 543 16.49 8.45 22.93
CA CYS A 543 17.01 9.66 22.28
C CYS A 543 16.97 10.84 23.25
N ILE A 544 15.90 10.96 24.03
CA ILE A 544 15.72 12.06 24.98
C ILE A 544 16.70 11.94 26.14
N ASN A 545 16.84 10.73 26.69
CA ASN A 545 17.61 10.48 27.91
C ASN A 545 19.10 10.28 27.65
N TYR A 546 19.46 9.64 26.53
CA TYR A 546 20.83 9.18 26.27
C TYR A 546 21.41 9.65 24.94
N TYR A 547 20.66 10.45 24.16
CA TYR A 547 21.04 10.91 22.82
C TYR A 547 21.39 9.76 21.86
N LYS A 548 20.77 8.58 22.05
CA LYS A 548 20.99 7.40 21.22
C LYS A 548 19.97 7.37 20.08
N PHE A 549 20.44 7.44 18.85
CA PHE A 549 19.62 7.41 17.64
C PHE A 549 19.93 6.14 16.83
N SER A 550 18.89 5.44 16.41
CA SER A 550 18.96 4.24 15.58
C SER A 550 17.68 4.08 14.76
N SER A 551 17.63 3.10 13.85
CA SER A 551 16.41 2.78 13.10
C SER A 551 15.21 2.52 14.04
N LYS A 552 15.46 2.02 15.26
CA LYS A 552 14.46 1.85 16.33
C LYS A 552 13.82 3.15 16.78
N SER A 553 14.64 4.18 16.95
CA SER A 553 14.14 5.50 17.32
C SER A 553 13.34 6.14 16.19
N ASP A 554 13.64 5.78 14.93
CA ASP A 554 12.81 6.19 13.80
C ASP A 554 11.48 5.42 13.78
N VAL A 555 11.42 4.17 14.22
CA VAL A 555 10.16 3.43 14.42
C VAL A 555 9.27 4.14 15.43
N TRP A 556 9.81 4.63 16.55
CA TRP A 556 9.05 5.45 17.50
C TRP A 556 8.49 6.72 16.84
N SER A 557 9.36 7.43 16.11
CA SER A 557 9.01 8.65 15.37
C SER A 557 7.92 8.38 14.33
N PHE A 558 7.97 7.21 13.67
CA PHE A 558 6.95 6.74 12.75
C PHE A 558 5.59 6.55 13.43
N GLY A 559 5.54 6.01 14.65
CA GLY A 559 4.30 5.94 15.44
C GLY A 559 3.69 7.32 15.71
N VAL A 560 4.53 8.32 16.02
CA VAL A 560 4.06 9.71 16.20
C VAL A 560 3.55 10.30 14.87
N LEU A 561 4.25 10.07 13.76
CA LEU A 561 3.84 10.46 12.41
C LEU A 561 2.50 9.84 12.01
N MET A 562 2.29 8.56 12.29
CA MET A 562 1.00 7.90 12.06
C MET A 562 -0.11 8.60 12.84
N TRP A 563 0.12 8.92 14.12
CA TRP A 563 -0.85 9.66 14.92
C TRP A 563 -1.17 11.03 14.31
N GLU A 564 -0.17 11.77 13.81
CA GLU A 564 -0.38 13.03 13.09
C GLU A 564 -1.25 12.83 11.85
N ALA A 565 -0.96 11.80 11.05
CA ALA A 565 -1.67 11.51 9.81
C ALA A 565 -3.15 11.16 10.08
N PHE A 566 -3.43 10.22 10.97
CA PHE A 566 -4.80 9.83 11.32
C PHE A 566 -5.55 10.91 12.13
N SER A 567 -4.84 11.85 12.75
CA SER A 567 -5.43 13.04 13.37
C SER A 567 -5.65 14.19 12.38
N TYR A 568 -5.40 13.98 11.08
CA TYR A 568 -5.49 14.97 10.01
C TYR A 568 -4.60 16.20 10.30
N GLY A 569 -3.34 15.93 10.62
CA GLY A 569 -2.28 16.92 10.81
C GLY A 569 -2.30 17.66 12.15
N GLN A 570 -3.02 17.16 13.17
CA GLN A 570 -2.98 17.78 14.50
C GLN A 570 -1.57 17.68 15.12
N LYS A 571 -1.24 18.65 15.98
CA LYS A 571 0.04 18.65 16.71
C LYS A 571 0.02 17.57 17.80
N PRO A 572 1.05 16.70 17.88
CA PRO A 572 1.13 15.67 18.91
C PRO A 572 1.35 16.29 20.30
N TYR A 573 0.85 15.61 21.34
CA TYR A 573 0.92 16.05 22.74
C TYR A 573 0.51 17.52 22.91
N ARG A 574 -0.68 17.88 22.40
CA ARG A 574 -1.16 19.26 22.36
C ARG A 574 -1.16 19.88 23.77
N GLY A 575 -0.53 21.04 23.92
CA GLY A 575 -0.43 21.76 25.19
C GLY A 575 0.71 21.34 26.10
N MET A 576 1.39 20.22 25.84
CA MET A 576 2.49 19.72 26.67
C MET A 576 3.87 20.24 26.21
N LYS A 577 4.75 20.52 27.17
CA LYS A 577 6.19 20.77 27.02
C LYS A 577 6.97 19.46 26.94
N GLY A 578 8.22 19.51 26.47
CA GLY A 578 9.07 18.33 26.32
C GLY A 578 9.25 17.52 27.62
N SER A 579 9.47 18.20 28.75
CA SER A 579 9.61 17.56 30.06
C SER A 579 8.33 16.84 30.52
N GLU A 580 7.16 17.41 30.22
CA GLU A 580 5.86 16.81 30.54
C GLU A 580 5.61 15.57 29.68
N VAL A 581 6.05 15.59 28.42
CA VAL A 581 5.99 14.42 27.52
C VAL A 581 6.89 13.30 28.06
N SER A 582 8.15 13.59 28.43
CA SER A 582 9.03 12.58 29.03
C SER A 582 8.42 11.94 30.28
N ALA A 583 7.91 12.75 31.21
CA ALA A 583 7.28 12.26 32.44
C ALA A 583 6.02 11.41 32.17
N MET A 584 5.24 11.76 31.14
CA MET A 584 4.09 10.96 30.70
C MET A 584 4.54 9.60 30.14
N LEU A 585 5.56 9.58 29.29
CA LEU A 585 6.07 8.38 28.65
C LEU A 585 6.67 7.39 29.66
N GLU A 586 7.38 7.90 30.68
CA GLU A 586 7.95 7.13 31.80
C GLU A 586 6.87 6.44 32.64
N LYS A 587 5.67 7.04 32.77
CA LYS A 587 4.51 6.42 33.43
C LYS A 587 3.84 5.32 32.60
N GLY A 588 4.31 5.07 31.39
CA GLY A 588 3.68 4.14 30.45
C GLY A 588 2.47 4.71 29.72
N GLU A 589 2.14 5.98 29.92
CA GLU A 589 1.04 6.65 29.22
C GLU A 589 1.42 6.93 27.76
N ARG A 590 0.43 6.95 26.86
CA ARG A 590 0.59 7.21 25.42
C ARG A 590 -0.52 8.14 24.91
N MET A 591 -0.32 8.71 23.72
CA MET A 591 -1.38 9.50 23.07
C MET A 591 -2.61 8.63 22.81
N GLY A 592 -3.81 9.19 22.98
CA GLY A 592 -5.07 8.49 22.71
C GLY A 592 -5.31 8.24 21.22
N CYS A 593 -6.20 7.28 20.92
CA CYS A 593 -6.58 6.91 19.56
C CYS A 593 -7.27 8.08 18.83
N PRO A 594 -6.78 8.50 17.63
CA PRO A 594 -7.44 9.54 16.85
C PRO A 594 -8.87 9.15 16.44
N ALA A 595 -9.75 10.15 16.32
CA ALA A 595 -11.13 9.92 15.89
C ALA A 595 -11.18 9.32 14.48
N GLY A 596 -11.91 8.20 14.32
CA GLY A 596 -12.02 7.50 13.03
C GLY A 596 -10.80 6.64 12.66
N CYS A 597 -9.75 6.62 13.49
CA CYS A 597 -8.59 5.76 13.27
C CYS A 597 -8.99 4.28 13.40
N PRO A 598 -8.69 3.42 12.41
CA PRO A 598 -8.87 1.99 12.56
C PRO A 598 -8.06 1.46 13.76
N ARG A 599 -8.68 0.59 14.56
CA ARG A 599 -8.07 0.05 15.78
C ARG A 599 -6.67 -0.52 15.54
N GLU A 600 -6.50 -1.22 14.43
CA GLU A 600 -5.26 -1.91 14.07
C GLU A 600 -4.12 -0.92 13.75
N MET A 601 -4.46 0.25 13.21
CA MET A 601 -3.48 1.32 13.02
C MET A 601 -3.04 1.91 14.36
N TYR A 602 -3.96 2.01 15.33
CA TYR A 602 -3.62 2.46 16.68
C TYR A 602 -2.84 1.40 17.49
N GLU A 603 -3.15 0.12 17.34
CA GLU A 603 -2.33 -0.96 17.91
C GLU A 603 -0.92 -0.93 17.35
N LEU A 604 -0.77 -0.68 16.04
CA LEU A 604 0.55 -0.48 15.42
C LEU A 604 1.27 0.77 15.96
N MET A 605 0.57 1.89 16.15
CA MET A 605 1.17 3.06 16.83
C MET A 605 1.68 2.72 18.23
N LYS A 606 0.91 1.95 19.01
CA LYS A 606 1.34 1.51 20.35
C LYS A 606 2.55 0.58 20.28
N LEU A 607 2.61 -0.30 19.27
CA LEU A 607 3.76 -1.16 19.02
C LEU A 607 5.02 -0.33 18.71
N CYS A 608 4.89 0.72 17.88
CA CYS A 608 5.96 1.68 17.64
C CYS A 608 6.41 2.38 18.93
N TRP A 609 5.51 2.64 19.88
CA TRP A 609 5.81 3.30 21.15
C TRP A 609 6.18 2.34 22.29
N THR A 610 6.74 1.17 21.96
CA THR A 610 7.31 0.24 22.94
C THR A 610 8.56 0.87 23.57
N TYR A 611 8.61 0.95 24.90
CA TYR A 611 9.68 1.66 25.62
C TYR A 611 11.06 0.99 25.47
N GLU A 612 11.11 -0.34 25.44
CA GLU A 612 12.32 -1.13 25.18
C GLU A 612 12.15 -1.94 23.90
N CYS A 613 12.54 -1.38 22.75
CA CYS A 613 12.30 -2.04 21.46
C CYS A 613 13.31 -3.18 21.18
N ARG A 614 12.83 -4.42 21.36
CA ARG A 614 13.39 -5.74 20.95
C ARG A 614 14.04 -5.77 19.55
N GLU A 615 13.21 -5.65 18.51
CA GLU A 615 13.60 -5.82 17.09
C GLU A 615 12.90 -4.76 16.19
N PRO A 616 13.61 -4.04 15.29
CA PRO A 616 13.04 -2.91 14.52
C PRO A 616 12.31 -3.38 13.25
N SER A 617 12.84 -4.44 12.64
CA SER A 617 12.48 -4.98 11.33
C SER A 617 11.08 -5.58 11.29
N GLN A 618 10.53 -6.01 12.43
CA GLN A 618 9.13 -6.46 12.48
C GLN A 618 8.19 -5.27 12.22
N VAL A 619 8.29 -4.16 12.95
CA VAL A 619 7.29 -3.07 12.92
C VAL A 619 7.16 -2.38 11.56
N LEU A 620 8.27 -2.18 10.84
CA LEU A 620 8.25 -1.52 9.51
C LEU A 620 7.74 -2.43 8.38
N VAL A 621 7.82 -3.76 8.58
CA VAL A 621 7.31 -4.78 7.66
C VAL A 621 5.84 -5.13 7.97
N THR A 622 5.40 -4.99 9.23
CA THR A 622 4.02 -5.30 9.67
C THR A 622 3.01 -4.19 9.38
N LEU A 623 3.34 -3.15 8.62
CA LEU A 623 2.28 -2.23 8.19
C LEU A 623 1.30 -3.03 7.35
N PRO A 624 0.01 -3.04 7.71
CA PRO A 624 -0.99 -3.52 6.81
C PRO A 624 -0.87 -2.63 5.57
N SER A 625 -0.34 -3.17 4.47
CA SER A 625 -1.04 -2.96 3.20
C SER A 625 -2.52 -3.16 3.54
N THR A 626 -3.47 -2.47 2.90
CA THR A 626 -4.93 -2.56 3.14
C THR A 626 -5.52 -3.99 3.33
N ARG A 627 -4.68 -5.00 3.12
CA ARG A 627 -4.73 -6.44 3.33
C ARG A 627 -4.74 -7.00 4.76
N GLU A 628 -4.11 -6.43 5.79
CA GLU A 628 -3.82 -7.22 7.01
C GLU A 628 -4.00 -6.50 8.34
N LYS A 629 -5.21 -6.49 8.86
CA LYS A 629 -5.54 -5.93 10.17
C LYS A 629 -5.43 -7.02 11.27
N PRO A 630 -4.44 -7.02 12.18
CA PRO A 630 -4.49 -7.82 13.39
C PRO A 630 -5.25 -7.11 14.53
N GLU A 631 -6.25 -7.75 15.14
CA GLU A 631 -6.90 -7.24 16.37
C GLU A 631 -6.45 -8.07 17.58
N THR A 632 -5.72 -7.47 18.52
CA THR A 632 -5.38 -8.10 19.79
C THR A 632 -6.46 -7.88 20.86
N ALA A 633 -6.59 -8.83 21.77
CA ALA A 633 -7.49 -8.80 22.90
C ALA A 633 -7.13 -7.67 23.89
N SER A 634 -8.13 -6.89 24.34
CA SER A 634 -8.01 -6.12 25.57
C SER A 634 -9.25 -6.40 26.41
N SER A 635 -9.03 -7.02 27.57
CA SER A 635 -10.01 -7.28 28.62
C SER A 635 -10.75 -5.99 29.02
N SER A 636 -12.08 -6.06 29.01
CA SER A 636 -12.92 -5.04 29.64
C SER A 636 -13.29 -5.53 31.03
N ASP A 637 -12.56 -5.03 32.03
CA ASP A 637 -13.00 -5.07 33.41
C ASP A 637 -14.14 -4.05 33.55
N THR A 638 -15.38 -4.54 33.63
CA THR A 638 -16.54 -3.72 33.95
C THR A 638 -16.98 -4.06 35.35
N GLY A 639 -16.66 -3.15 36.28
CA GLY A 639 -17.14 -3.20 37.65
C GLY A 639 -18.66 -3.26 37.69
N LEU A 640 -19.16 -4.38 38.19
CA LEU A 640 -20.55 -4.54 38.61
C LEU A 640 -20.71 -3.84 39.96
N GLY A 641 -21.31 -2.65 39.93
CA GLY A 641 -21.89 -2.02 41.11
C GLY A 641 -23.19 -2.75 41.47
N ASP A 642 -23.15 -3.54 42.53
CA ASP A 642 -24.35 -4.11 43.13
C ASP A 642 -25.16 -3.01 43.84
N ARG A 643 -26.34 -2.73 43.28
CA ARG A 643 -27.41 -1.99 43.95
C ARG A 643 -28.09 -2.90 44.95
N ALA A 644 -27.82 -2.68 46.23
CA ALA A 644 -28.65 -3.19 47.32
C ALA A 644 -29.98 -2.43 47.39
N THR A 645 -31.10 -3.16 47.36
CA THR A 645 -32.43 -2.69 47.78
C THR A 645 -32.69 -3.01 49.26
N PRO A 646 -33.47 -2.17 49.98
CA PRO A 646 -33.59 -2.24 51.43
C PRO A 646 -34.69 -3.21 51.89
N GLY A 647 -34.40 -3.94 52.96
CA GLY A 647 -35.35 -4.80 53.69
C GLY A 647 -35.18 -4.57 55.19
N SER A 648 -36.28 -4.21 55.83
CA SER A 648 -36.48 -3.75 57.21
C SER A 648 -36.43 -4.83 58.31
N GLN A 649 -36.26 -4.36 59.57
CA GLN A 649 -36.47 -5.03 60.88
C GLN A 649 -35.32 -5.94 61.37
N GLN A 650 -34.85 -5.93 62.63
CA GLN A 650 -35.44 -5.56 63.92
C GLN A 650 -34.31 -5.36 64.98
N LEU A 651 -34.58 -4.54 66.00
CA LEU A 651 -33.89 -4.34 67.29
C LEU A 651 -33.64 -5.67 68.07
N PRO A 652 -32.80 -5.74 69.13
CA PRO A 652 -32.45 -4.71 70.13
C PRO A 652 -31.02 -4.17 70.11
#